data_AF-A0A1J4Y1J9-F1
#
_entry.id   AF-A0A1J4Y1J9-F1
#
_cell.length_a   1.000
_cell.length_b   1.000
_cell.length_c   1.000
_cell.angle_alpha   90.00
_cell.angle_beta   90.00
_cell.angle_gamma   90.00
#
_symmetry.space_group_name_H-M   'P 1'
#
loop_
_entity.id
_entity.type
_entity.pdbx_description
1 polymer ?
#
loop_
_entity_poly.entity_id
_entity_poly.type
_entity_poly.pdbx_seq_one_letter_code
_entity_poly.pdbx_strand_id
1 'polypeptide(L)'
;MVVFDNGYQSAMDSPMRAPANRATPWDNIERPLIPIRDIGKTVTEGRAAGGTFMESVQAAIREGTGQLELSTQMEGQEPRTGAESYGKEAREELRDMARVNQVKITSVHAPTQVGNVSGFAGPERGFINEQRELQVNEIRKAIEFAADVATGEQATAIVFHTGEFHRPMTEADWNKDKMFKTYMEEQERAVVPLVDRRTGHVIQQVRKNQPIARPKWLRAEDDYTFTDPGNGEQTPVKKGEYVDYFKRPVGYEGRVPVFNSEKGRFETELWTWEQFEQLARERNVTVAAEHSTSVEDLNPDLKVTPEEMFLETQVETNERQARGWALFHSSRFDDTRKLYNKLLEARKWYVKLEENIPEEEKWRIKQVIHEMGGNAARFLGSEEKYPTEILDKEIRDLQWSMEHIREGSVGYEMQAREQKMLRNNAVSTQKYALRQSAKSMAEAGLFALDVTQQKGLDKPIFIAPENVWPEMGYGSHPDEIIHLIKLGRDKMVEYLTADKIEDPSMVAKDPETGEIRMVDNPYKRSGISKPEAQKLASDHIRMTLDTQHLGMWWRYFQKEPGETEAQAKERFNGWYMEQMKKLVDTDTVGYVHLVDGWGRGHTHLPAGEGSQPVVTAIEYLKKRGFTGSINSEGFGEPGRQLSRTWAAFGSPIYSSAVGSEAMSAPNRWGDVWQSYMHRPPRTPYYVFGAYSPSEDWTLWSGVQME
;
A
#
# COMPACT_ATOMS: atom_id res chain seq x y z
N MET A 1 -23.94 -25.90 33.42
CA MET A 1 -24.61 -25.20 32.30
C MET A 1 -23.67 -24.07 31.91
N VAL A 2 -22.85 -24.28 30.88
CA VAL A 2 -21.89 -23.27 30.41
C VAL A 2 -22.71 -22.28 29.58
N VAL A 3 -22.92 -21.08 30.12
CA VAL A 3 -23.54 -19.99 29.37
C VAL A 3 -22.49 -19.53 28.36
N PHE A 4 -22.71 -19.86 27.09
CA PHE A 4 -21.98 -19.22 26.00
C PHE A 4 -22.51 -17.80 25.88
N ASP A 5 -21.91 -16.89 26.64
CA ASP A 5 -22.11 -15.45 26.49
C ASP A 5 -21.34 -15.00 25.25
N ASN A 6 -21.85 -15.40 24.09
CA ASN A 6 -21.38 -14.88 22.82
C ASN A 6 -21.94 -13.47 22.73
N GLY A 7 -21.23 -12.48 23.28
CA GLY A 7 -21.57 -11.05 23.31
C GLY A 7 -21.66 -10.39 21.93
N TYR A 8 -22.29 -11.06 20.97
CA TYR A 8 -22.65 -10.53 19.68
C TYR A 8 -23.88 -9.63 19.90
N GLN A 9 -23.68 -8.32 20.02
CA GLN A 9 -24.79 -7.38 19.96
C GLN A 9 -25.20 -7.22 18.50
N SER A 10 -26.23 -7.96 18.08
CA SER A 10 -26.93 -7.67 16.83
C SER A 10 -27.91 -6.52 17.03
N ALA A 11 -28.44 -5.96 15.93
CA ALA A 11 -29.53 -4.98 16.00
C ALA A 11 -30.75 -5.46 16.83
N MET A 12 -30.89 -6.79 17.01
CA MET A 12 -31.97 -7.44 17.76
C MET A 12 -31.68 -7.55 19.27
N ASP A 13 -30.41 -7.44 19.68
CA ASP A 13 -29.99 -7.59 21.09
C ASP A 13 -30.01 -6.26 21.85
N SER A 14 -30.37 -5.17 21.18
CA SER A 14 -30.60 -3.88 21.83
C SER A 14 -31.78 -4.04 22.78
N PRO A 15 -31.60 -4.00 24.11
CA PRO A 15 -32.74 -3.77 24.96
C PRO A 15 -33.32 -2.43 24.51
N MET A 16 -34.62 -2.36 24.27
CA MET A 16 -35.34 -1.08 24.23
C MET A 16 -35.20 -0.40 25.61
N ARG A 17 -34.01 0.10 25.96
CA ARG A 17 -33.62 0.73 27.23
C ARG A 17 -32.34 1.49 26.99
N ALA A 18 -32.11 2.67 27.55
CA ALA A 18 -32.90 3.65 28.27
C ALA A 18 -32.38 5.00 27.72
N PRO A 19 -33.11 6.12 27.82
CA PRO A 19 -32.61 7.38 27.28
C PRO A 19 -31.26 7.68 27.92
N ALA A 20 -30.17 7.56 27.15
CA ALA A 20 -28.90 8.19 27.48
C ALA A 20 -29.23 9.60 27.91
N ASN A 21 -28.70 10.06 29.05
CA ASN A 21 -28.95 11.39 29.65
C ASN A 21 -29.11 12.44 28.54
N ARG A 22 -30.35 12.62 28.08
CA ARG A 22 -30.67 13.60 27.07
C ARG A 22 -30.61 14.87 27.89
N ALA A 23 -29.59 15.69 27.66
CA ALA A 23 -29.86 17.12 27.61
C ALA A 23 -31.20 17.22 26.87
N THR A 24 -32.23 17.67 27.57
CA THR A 24 -33.56 17.62 26.96
C THR A 24 -33.43 18.42 25.67
N PRO A 25 -34.09 18.05 24.55
CA PRO A 25 -33.97 18.79 23.30
C PRO A 25 -34.18 20.30 23.47
N TRP A 26 -34.84 20.70 24.56
CA TRP A 26 -35.12 22.04 25.04
C TRP A 26 -33.93 22.82 25.63
N ASP A 27 -32.89 22.16 26.15
CA ASP A 27 -31.80 22.83 26.87
C ASP A 27 -30.84 23.58 25.93
N ASN A 28 -30.84 23.29 24.62
CA ASN A 28 -29.89 23.84 23.63
C ASN A 28 -30.52 24.31 22.30
N ILE A 29 -31.85 24.51 22.23
CA ILE A 29 -32.53 24.94 20.98
C ILE A 29 -31.93 26.23 20.40
N GLU A 30 -31.51 27.16 21.28
CA GLU A 30 -31.02 28.47 20.85
C GLU A 30 -29.56 28.46 20.39
N ARG A 31 -28.79 27.39 20.67
CA ARG A 31 -27.36 27.27 20.31
C ARG A 31 -27.00 25.80 20.04
N PRO A 32 -27.40 25.23 18.88
CA PRO A 32 -26.98 23.88 18.51
C PRO A 32 -25.44 23.81 18.47
N LEU A 33 -24.88 22.66 18.88
CA LEU A 33 -23.43 22.43 18.88
C LEU A 33 -22.86 22.53 17.46
N ILE A 34 -23.64 22.06 16.48
CA ILE A 34 -23.37 22.21 15.04
C ILE A 34 -24.67 22.67 14.38
N PRO A 35 -24.67 23.80 13.65
CA PRO A 35 -25.81 24.21 12.85
C PRO A 35 -26.21 23.12 11.84
N ILE A 36 -27.52 22.94 11.63
CA ILE A 36 -28.08 21.99 10.65
C ILE A 36 -27.44 22.13 9.25
N ARG A 37 -27.20 23.37 8.82
CA ARG A 37 -26.57 23.71 7.55
C ARG A 37 -25.10 23.25 7.43
N ASP A 38 -24.47 22.92 8.55
CA ASP A 38 -23.06 22.51 8.62
C ASP A 38 -22.90 20.98 8.69
N ILE A 39 -24.02 20.23 8.62
CA ILE A 39 -24.06 18.77 8.50
C ILE A 39 -24.67 18.42 7.15
N GLY A 40 -23.88 17.81 6.28
CA GLY A 40 -24.27 17.39 4.94
C GLY A 40 -24.94 16.02 4.87
N LYS A 41 -25.30 15.65 3.63
CA LYS A 41 -25.77 14.33 3.25
C LYS A 41 -24.99 13.81 2.03
N THR A 42 -24.59 12.54 2.05
CA THR A 42 -24.11 11.84 0.85
C THR A 42 -25.29 11.48 -0.04
N VAL A 43 -25.18 11.83 -1.32
CA VAL A 43 -26.09 11.36 -2.37
C VAL A 43 -25.31 10.48 -3.32
N THR A 44 -25.81 9.26 -3.53
CA THR A 44 -25.22 8.29 -4.45
C THR A 44 -26.02 8.33 -5.75
N GLU A 45 -25.37 8.11 -6.88
CA GLU A 45 -26.07 7.90 -8.15
C GLU A 45 -26.40 6.42 -8.39
N GLY A 46 -27.39 6.17 -9.25
CA GLY A 46 -27.75 4.82 -9.70
C GLY A 46 -29.11 4.38 -9.17
N ARG A 47 -29.59 3.25 -9.70
CA ARG A 47 -30.96 2.77 -9.45
C ARG A 47 -31.23 2.49 -7.98
N ALA A 48 -30.22 2.01 -7.25
CA ALA A 48 -30.32 1.74 -5.81
C ALA A 48 -30.50 3.02 -4.97
N ALA A 49 -30.10 4.17 -5.49
CA ALA A 49 -30.16 5.46 -4.81
C ALA A 49 -31.37 6.32 -5.22
N GLY A 50 -32.24 5.82 -6.10
CA GLY A 50 -33.46 6.51 -6.51
C GLY A 50 -33.36 7.29 -7.83
N GLY A 51 -32.27 7.15 -8.58
CA GLY A 51 -32.17 7.68 -9.95
C GLY A 51 -30.85 8.37 -10.26
N THR A 52 -30.93 9.48 -11.00
CA THR A 52 -29.79 10.34 -11.39
C THR A 52 -29.31 11.21 -10.23
N PHE A 53 -28.12 11.82 -10.35
CA PHE A 53 -27.68 12.83 -9.37
C PHE A 53 -28.68 13.98 -9.26
N MET A 54 -29.31 14.41 -10.36
CA MET A 54 -30.26 15.52 -10.33
C MET A 54 -31.42 15.23 -9.38
N GLU A 55 -32.05 14.06 -9.52
CA GLU A 55 -33.17 13.64 -8.67
C GLU A 55 -32.74 13.49 -7.19
N SER A 56 -31.58 12.87 -6.96
CA SER A 56 -31.07 12.62 -5.62
C SER A 56 -30.67 13.91 -4.90
N VAL A 57 -30.05 14.86 -5.62
CA VAL A 57 -29.70 16.18 -5.11
C VAL A 57 -30.97 16.98 -4.82
N GLN A 58 -31.97 16.99 -5.72
CA GLN A 58 -33.24 17.65 -5.47
C GLN A 58 -33.94 17.11 -4.22
N ALA A 59 -33.95 15.80 -4.03
CA ALA A 59 -34.52 15.17 -2.84
C ALA A 59 -33.78 15.61 -1.57
N ALA A 60 -32.45 15.60 -1.57
CA ALA A 60 -31.64 16.02 -0.44
C ALA A 60 -31.81 17.52 -0.10
N ILE A 61 -31.91 18.39 -1.12
CA ILE A 61 -32.25 19.81 -0.95
C ILE A 61 -33.61 19.96 -0.27
N ARG A 62 -34.62 19.21 -0.71
CA ARG A 62 -35.98 19.24 -0.12
C ARG A 62 -36.02 18.71 1.30
N GLU A 63 -35.12 17.79 1.67
CA GLU A 63 -34.94 17.35 3.06
C GLU A 63 -34.33 18.44 3.97
N GLY A 64 -33.74 19.48 3.38
CA GLY A 64 -33.16 20.62 4.10
C GLY A 64 -31.67 20.51 4.39
N THR A 65 -30.93 19.66 3.65
CA THR A 65 -29.47 19.60 3.80
C THR A 65 -28.80 20.90 3.36
N GLY A 66 -27.79 21.36 4.12
CA GLY A 66 -26.99 22.52 3.75
C GLY A 66 -25.73 22.17 2.95
N GLN A 67 -25.32 20.90 2.97
CA GLN A 67 -24.12 20.41 2.31
C GLN A 67 -24.39 19.07 1.62
N LEU A 68 -23.70 18.83 0.53
CA LEU A 68 -23.80 17.61 -0.25
C LEU A 68 -22.42 17.02 -0.53
N GLU A 69 -22.38 15.70 -0.51
CA GLU A 69 -21.36 14.90 -1.15
C GLU A 69 -21.98 14.12 -2.31
N LEU A 70 -21.31 14.14 -3.45
CA LEU A 70 -21.74 13.38 -4.63
C LEU A 70 -20.90 12.11 -4.72
N SER A 71 -21.50 10.94 -4.48
CA SER A 71 -20.83 9.65 -4.57
C SER A 71 -21.04 9.04 -5.94
N THR A 72 -19.96 9.00 -6.72
CA THR A 72 -19.95 8.55 -8.11
C THR A 72 -19.76 7.04 -8.22
N GLN A 73 -20.30 6.44 -9.28
CA GLN A 73 -20.05 5.05 -9.64
C GLN A 73 -19.04 4.95 -10.78
N MET A 74 -18.39 3.79 -10.94
CA MET A 74 -17.57 3.54 -12.12
C MET A 74 -18.44 3.54 -13.38
N GLU A 75 -17.93 4.14 -14.45
CA GLU A 75 -18.56 4.10 -15.76
C GLU A 75 -18.80 2.65 -16.22
N GLY A 76 -19.98 2.37 -16.75
CA GLY A 76 -20.34 1.05 -17.27
C GLY A 76 -20.83 0.03 -16.22
N GLN A 77 -20.79 0.34 -14.93
CA GLN A 77 -21.50 -0.46 -13.90
C GLN A 77 -23.01 -0.38 -14.11
N GLU A 78 -23.53 0.82 -14.32
CA GLU A 78 -24.92 1.07 -14.72
C GLU A 78 -24.97 2.04 -15.93
N PRO A 79 -26.03 1.99 -16.76
CA PRO A 79 -26.19 2.96 -17.83
C PRO A 79 -26.35 4.38 -17.25
N ARG A 80 -25.59 5.35 -17.79
CA ARG A 80 -25.62 6.78 -17.43
C ARG A 80 -25.13 7.11 -16.02
N THR A 81 -24.25 6.28 -15.45
CA THR A 81 -23.57 6.57 -14.17
C THR A 81 -22.09 6.88 -14.39
N GLY A 82 -21.47 7.55 -13.43
CA GLY A 82 -20.09 7.97 -13.43
C GLY A 82 -19.89 9.41 -13.86
N ALA A 83 -18.80 10.02 -13.40
CA ALA A 83 -18.49 11.43 -13.65
C ALA A 83 -18.51 11.79 -15.16
N GLU A 84 -18.05 10.87 -16.01
CA GLU A 84 -18.02 10.97 -17.48
C GLU A 84 -19.41 10.99 -18.12
N SER A 85 -20.41 10.39 -17.47
CA SER A 85 -21.79 10.33 -17.99
C SER A 85 -22.51 11.68 -17.95
N TYR A 86 -22.00 12.66 -17.19
CA TYR A 86 -22.58 13.99 -17.09
C TYR A 86 -21.83 14.98 -17.98
N GLY A 87 -22.48 15.40 -19.05
CA GLY A 87 -22.01 16.49 -19.91
C GLY A 87 -21.91 17.82 -19.18
N LYS A 88 -21.26 18.79 -19.82
CA LYS A 88 -21.01 20.13 -19.24
C LYS A 88 -22.30 20.80 -18.74
N GLU A 89 -23.36 20.74 -19.53
CA GLU A 89 -24.65 21.36 -19.22
C GLU A 89 -25.26 20.78 -17.94
N ALA A 90 -25.19 19.45 -17.75
CA ALA A 90 -25.72 18.79 -16.56
C ALA A 90 -24.90 19.16 -15.30
N ARG A 91 -23.58 19.31 -15.43
CA ARG A 91 -22.71 19.75 -14.32
C ARG A 91 -22.99 21.21 -13.94
N GLU A 92 -23.21 22.08 -14.94
CA GLU A 92 -23.61 23.47 -14.71
C GLU A 92 -24.97 23.57 -14.04
N GLU A 93 -25.94 22.75 -14.45
CA GLU A 93 -27.27 22.68 -13.84
C GLU A 93 -27.21 22.20 -12.37
N LEU A 94 -26.40 21.18 -12.07
CA LEU A 94 -26.15 20.74 -10.70
C LEU A 94 -25.59 21.86 -9.83
N ARG A 95 -24.61 22.61 -10.34
CA ARG A 95 -24.01 23.76 -9.66
C ARG A 95 -25.03 24.86 -9.42
N ASP A 96 -25.80 25.22 -10.44
CA ASP A 96 -26.76 26.32 -10.37
C ASP A 96 -27.93 25.97 -9.44
N MET A 97 -28.40 24.73 -9.47
CA MET A 97 -29.38 24.22 -8.51
C MET A 97 -28.86 24.30 -7.07
N ALA A 98 -27.62 23.86 -6.82
CA ALA A 98 -27.02 23.96 -5.49
C ALA A 98 -26.90 25.44 -5.04
N ARG A 99 -26.45 26.32 -5.94
CA ARG A 99 -26.28 27.75 -5.68
C ARG A 99 -27.60 28.47 -5.39
N VAL A 100 -28.65 28.22 -6.19
CA VAL A 100 -29.98 28.83 -6.00
C VAL A 100 -30.59 28.41 -4.66
N ASN A 101 -30.35 27.17 -4.23
CA ASN A 101 -30.86 26.64 -2.97
C ASN A 101 -29.92 26.90 -1.78
N GLN A 102 -28.81 27.62 -1.98
CA GLN A 102 -27.80 27.88 -0.94
C GLN A 102 -27.25 26.61 -0.29
N VAL A 103 -27.13 25.55 -1.09
CA VAL A 103 -26.55 24.26 -0.69
C VAL A 103 -25.13 24.16 -1.25
N LYS A 104 -24.21 23.69 -0.42
CA LYS A 104 -22.80 23.57 -0.80
C LYS A 104 -22.49 22.15 -1.26
N ILE A 105 -21.97 21.99 -2.47
CA ILE A 105 -21.32 20.74 -2.85
C ILE A 105 -19.91 20.77 -2.28
N THR A 106 -19.66 19.95 -1.25
CA THR A 106 -18.45 20.00 -0.42
C THR A 106 -17.50 18.83 -0.67
N SER A 107 -17.99 17.77 -1.31
CA SER A 107 -17.23 16.57 -1.59
C SER A 107 -17.72 15.86 -2.85
N VAL A 108 -16.80 15.21 -3.54
CA VAL A 108 -17.09 14.18 -4.54
C VAL A 108 -16.36 12.92 -4.11
N HIS A 109 -17.11 11.86 -3.87
CA HIS A 109 -16.55 10.55 -3.57
C HIS A 109 -16.26 9.83 -4.89
N ALA A 110 -14.99 9.52 -5.13
CA ALA A 110 -14.56 8.67 -6.23
C ALA A 110 -15.18 7.27 -6.09
N PRO A 111 -15.32 6.49 -7.17
CA PRO A 111 -15.97 5.18 -7.06
C PRO A 111 -15.32 4.30 -5.98
N THR A 112 -16.12 3.60 -5.18
CA THR A 112 -15.64 2.80 -4.03
C THR A 112 -14.69 1.66 -4.43
N GLN A 113 -14.65 1.32 -5.72
CA GLN A 113 -13.69 0.41 -6.34
C GLN A 113 -12.25 0.94 -6.34
N VAL A 114 -12.06 2.26 -6.19
CA VAL A 114 -10.76 2.88 -5.92
C VAL A 114 -10.37 2.57 -4.48
N GLY A 115 -9.82 1.37 -4.27
CA GLY A 115 -9.50 0.82 -2.94
C GLY A 115 -8.07 1.02 -2.45
N ASN A 116 -7.18 1.60 -3.27
CA ASN A 116 -5.83 2.04 -2.89
C ASN A 116 -5.25 2.94 -3.98
N VAL A 117 -4.09 3.54 -3.72
CA VAL A 117 -3.32 4.31 -4.72
C VAL A 117 -1.88 3.83 -4.90
N SER A 118 -1.54 2.69 -4.31
CA SER A 118 -0.25 1.99 -4.47
C SER A 118 -0.22 1.07 -5.70
N GLY A 119 -1.40 0.71 -6.24
CA GLY A 119 -1.55 -0.33 -7.26
C GLY A 119 -1.61 -1.74 -6.70
N PHE A 120 -1.89 -1.90 -5.41
CA PHE A 120 -1.98 -3.21 -4.77
C PHE A 120 -3.11 -4.04 -5.37
N ALA A 121 -2.75 -5.20 -5.91
CA ALA A 121 -3.62 -6.14 -6.60
C ALA A 121 -3.85 -7.44 -5.79
N GLY A 122 -3.44 -7.44 -4.52
CA GLY A 122 -3.56 -8.56 -3.59
C GLY A 122 -2.24 -9.29 -3.31
N PRO A 123 -2.20 -10.16 -2.28
CA PRO A 123 -0.97 -10.77 -1.77
C PRO A 123 -0.22 -11.71 -2.73
N GLU A 124 -0.90 -12.18 -3.79
CA GLU A 124 -0.30 -13.06 -4.80
C GLU A 124 0.22 -12.28 -6.01
N ARG A 125 -0.50 -11.23 -6.42
CA ARG A 125 -0.17 -10.43 -7.62
C ARG A 125 0.82 -9.30 -7.31
N GLY A 126 0.83 -8.82 -6.06
CA GLY A 126 1.68 -7.71 -5.62
C GLY A 126 1.11 -6.37 -6.06
N PHE A 127 1.93 -5.59 -6.75
CA PHE A 127 1.59 -4.25 -7.22
C PHE A 127 1.63 -4.18 -8.74
N ILE A 128 0.60 -3.60 -9.33
CA ILE A 128 0.42 -3.46 -10.78
C ILE A 128 0.33 -1.98 -11.10
N ASN A 129 1.28 -1.47 -11.91
CA ASN A 129 1.37 -0.05 -12.24
C ASN A 129 0.15 0.42 -13.05
N GLU A 130 -0.37 -0.42 -13.95
CA GLU A 130 -1.57 -0.14 -14.73
C GLU A 130 -2.79 0.05 -13.83
N GLN A 131 -2.93 -0.78 -12.78
CA GLN A 131 -4.02 -0.63 -11.81
C GLN A 131 -3.89 0.68 -11.02
N ARG A 132 -2.67 1.03 -10.60
CA ARG A 132 -2.38 2.30 -9.94
C ARG A 132 -2.81 3.48 -10.83
N GLU A 133 -2.43 3.47 -12.10
CA GLU A 133 -2.76 4.54 -13.04
C GLU A 133 -4.27 4.64 -13.31
N LEU A 134 -4.97 3.50 -13.42
CA LEU A 134 -6.43 3.49 -13.52
C LEU A 134 -7.08 4.15 -12.29
N GLN A 135 -6.64 3.79 -11.08
CA GLN A 135 -7.15 4.37 -9.82
C GLN A 135 -6.88 5.88 -9.74
N VAL A 136 -5.66 6.33 -10.06
CA VAL A 136 -5.31 7.75 -10.08
C VAL A 136 -6.11 8.51 -11.15
N ASN A 137 -6.36 7.91 -12.31
CA ASN A 137 -7.17 8.53 -13.35
C ASN A 137 -8.64 8.67 -12.93
N GLU A 138 -9.21 7.73 -12.19
CA GLU A 138 -10.56 7.90 -11.61
C GLU A 138 -10.60 9.05 -10.59
N ILE A 139 -9.54 9.23 -9.79
CA ILE A 139 -9.41 10.41 -8.90
C ILE A 139 -9.33 11.70 -9.72
N ARG A 140 -8.58 11.72 -10.84
CA ARG A 140 -8.50 12.89 -11.74
C ARG A 140 -9.86 13.25 -12.34
N LYS A 141 -10.64 12.26 -12.77
CA LYS A 141 -12.02 12.48 -13.25
C LYS A 141 -12.91 13.09 -12.16
N ALA A 142 -12.80 12.59 -10.93
CA ALA A 142 -13.52 13.14 -9.79
C ALA A 142 -13.10 14.59 -9.48
N ILE A 143 -11.80 14.93 -9.59
CA ILE A 143 -11.28 16.30 -9.45
C ILE A 143 -11.90 17.23 -10.50
N GLU A 144 -11.92 16.83 -11.78
CA GLU A 144 -12.51 17.66 -12.85
C GLU A 144 -14.02 17.86 -12.66
N PHE A 145 -14.73 16.77 -12.34
CA PHE A 145 -16.16 16.83 -12.05
C PHE A 145 -16.45 17.76 -10.88
N ALA A 146 -15.71 17.61 -9.77
CA ALA A 146 -15.82 18.47 -8.59
C ALA A 146 -15.57 19.94 -8.94
N ALA A 147 -14.61 20.23 -9.81
CA ALA A 147 -14.31 21.59 -10.24
C ALA A 147 -15.46 22.25 -11.01
N ASP A 148 -16.19 21.47 -11.81
CA ASP A 148 -17.33 21.97 -12.58
C ASP A 148 -18.56 22.22 -11.68
N VAL A 149 -18.79 21.35 -10.68
CA VAL A 149 -19.97 21.43 -9.81
C VAL A 149 -19.75 22.26 -8.53
N ALA A 150 -18.50 22.59 -8.20
CA ALA A 150 -18.18 23.37 -7.01
C ALA A 150 -18.89 24.73 -7.00
N THR A 151 -19.38 25.13 -5.84
CA THR A 151 -20.07 26.43 -5.63
C THR A 151 -19.10 27.56 -5.30
N GLY A 152 -17.84 27.24 -4.98
CA GLY A 152 -16.77 28.22 -4.67
C GLY A 152 -16.77 28.75 -3.23
N GLU A 153 -17.78 28.45 -2.42
CA GLU A 153 -17.88 28.97 -1.05
C GLU A 153 -16.97 28.24 -0.04
N GLN A 154 -16.59 27.00 -0.35
CA GLN A 154 -15.78 26.14 0.52
C GLN A 154 -14.84 25.26 -0.32
N ALA A 155 -13.79 24.75 0.32
CA ALA A 155 -12.91 23.76 -0.30
C ALA A 155 -13.67 22.47 -0.58
N THR A 156 -13.37 21.82 -1.70
CA THR A 156 -14.06 20.60 -2.13
C THR A 156 -13.14 19.39 -1.95
N ALA A 157 -13.60 18.40 -1.18
CA ALA A 157 -12.87 17.16 -0.94
C ALA A 157 -13.09 16.15 -2.08
N ILE A 158 -12.04 15.43 -2.44
CA ILE A 158 -12.13 14.26 -3.33
C ILE A 158 -11.84 13.02 -2.50
N VAL A 159 -12.90 12.32 -2.11
CA VAL A 159 -12.81 11.19 -1.19
C VAL A 159 -12.55 9.90 -1.96
N PHE A 160 -11.62 9.10 -1.46
CA PHE A 160 -11.36 7.76 -1.96
C PHE A 160 -10.81 6.89 -0.84
N HIS A 161 -10.97 5.58 -0.98
CA HIS A 161 -10.57 4.63 0.03
C HIS A 161 -9.06 4.39 0.02
N THR A 162 -8.48 4.27 1.21
CA THR A 162 -7.12 3.71 1.39
C THR A 162 -7.18 2.18 1.48
N GLY A 163 -6.00 1.55 1.53
CA GLY A 163 -5.86 0.09 1.53
C GLY A 163 -4.55 -0.32 0.88
N GLU A 164 -3.49 0.42 1.19
CA GLU A 164 -2.29 0.49 0.33
C GLU A 164 -1.55 -0.84 0.23
N PHE A 165 -1.64 -1.68 1.27
CA PHE A 165 -1.13 -3.05 1.30
C PHE A 165 -1.65 -3.77 2.54
N HIS A 166 -1.70 -5.09 2.48
CA HIS A 166 -2.05 -5.90 3.65
C HIS A 166 -0.87 -5.96 4.64
N ARG A 167 -1.14 -5.76 5.93
CA ARG A 167 -0.14 -5.89 6.99
C ARG A 167 -0.76 -6.41 8.29
N PRO A 168 -0.08 -7.34 9.01
CA PRO A 168 -0.54 -7.83 10.30
C PRO A 168 -0.67 -6.70 11.32
N MET A 169 -1.77 -6.67 12.09
CA MET A 169 -2.00 -5.60 13.08
C MET A 169 -0.98 -5.66 14.21
N THR A 170 -0.61 -6.86 14.64
CA THR A 170 0.42 -7.10 15.65
C THR A 170 1.80 -6.60 15.26
N GLU A 171 2.11 -6.40 13.98
CA GLU A 171 3.43 -5.95 13.53
C GLU A 171 3.50 -4.45 13.28
N ALA A 172 2.38 -3.73 13.39
CA ALA A 172 2.35 -2.30 13.14
C ALA A 172 3.05 -1.50 14.26
N ASP A 173 3.82 -0.47 13.87
CA ASP A 173 4.61 0.36 14.79
C ASP A 173 3.79 1.06 15.88
N TRP A 174 2.52 1.36 15.59
CA TRP A 174 1.58 1.99 16.53
C TRP A 174 1.00 0.99 17.55
N ASN A 175 1.10 -0.32 17.30
CA ASN A 175 0.53 -1.37 18.14
C ASN A 175 1.59 -2.05 19.04
N LYS A 176 2.44 -1.28 19.71
CA LYS A 176 3.55 -1.82 20.52
C LYS A 176 3.05 -2.70 21.67
N ASP A 177 1.96 -2.29 22.30
CA ASP A 177 1.34 -3.00 23.43
C ASP A 177 0.47 -4.19 22.98
N LYS A 178 0.43 -4.48 21.67
CA LYS A 178 -0.33 -5.59 21.06
C LYS A 178 -1.81 -5.60 21.46
N MET A 179 -2.38 -4.40 21.65
CA MET A 179 -3.78 -4.18 21.99
C MET A 179 -4.72 -4.62 20.87
N PHE A 180 -4.23 -4.71 19.63
CA PHE A 180 -5.04 -5.12 18.48
C PHE A 180 -4.50 -6.39 17.84
N LYS A 181 -5.38 -7.36 17.55
CA LYS A 181 -5.04 -8.63 16.89
C LYS A 181 -6.16 -9.08 15.97
N THR A 182 -5.81 -9.49 14.75
CA THR A 182 -6.78 -10.09 13.82
C THR A 182 -7.20 -11.49 14.27
N TYR A 183 -6.25 -12.28 14.77
CA TYR A 183 -6.45 -13.62 15.33
C TYR A 183 -5.36 -13.91 16.38
N MET A 184 -5.59 -14.90 17.25
CA MET A 184 -4.74 -15.12 18.44
C MET A 184 -3.25 -15.37 18.12
N GLU A 185 -2.96 -16.15 17.07
CA GLU A 185 -1.61 -16.57 16.67
C GLU A 185 -0.95 -15.62 15.64
N GLU A 186 -1.50 -14.42 15.41
CA GLU A 186 -1.04 -13.52 14.33
C GLU A 186 0.44 -13.18 14.44
N GLN A 187 0.93 -12.92 15.65
CA GLN A 187 2.33 -12.56 15.90
C GLN A 187 3.32 -13.67 15.50
N GLU A 188 2.94 -14.93 15.70
CA GLU A 188 3.80 -16.08 15.42
C GLU A 188 3.76 -16.47 13.95
N ARG A 189 2.60 -16.30 13.30
CA ARG A 189 2.32 -16.78 11.94
C ARG A 189 2.23 -15.68 10.89
N ALA A 190 2.54 -14.45 11.26
CA ALA A 190 2.54 -13.32 10.33
C ALA A 190 3.36 -13.65 9.08
N VAL A 191 2.73 -13.35 7.95
CA VAL A 191 3.32 -13.52 6.62
C VAL A 191 3.63 -12.13 6.10
N VAL A 192 4.89 -11.89 5.77
CA VAL A 192 5.36 -10.62 5.20
C VAL A 192 5.79 -10.86 3.76
N PRO A 193 5.08 -10.32 2.76
CA PRO A 193 5.49 -10.43 1.36
C PRO A 193 6.66 -9.50 1.06
N LEU A 194 7.59 -10.01 0.26
CA LEU A 194 8.67 -9.25 -0.36
C LEU A 194 8.37 -9.07 -1.84
N VAL A 195 8.72 -7.90 -2.37
CA VAL A 195 8.46 -7.55 -3.76
C VAL A 195 9.74 -7.14 -4.47
N ASP A 196 9.79 -7.37 -5.78
CA ASP A 196 10.84 -6.84 -6.63
C ASP A 196 10.57 -5.35 -6.84
N ARG A 197 11.50 -4.49 -6.41
CA ARG A 197 11.34 -3.04 -6.50
C ARG A 197 11.17 -2.50 -7.91
N ARG A 198 11.54 -3.28 -8.94
CA ARG A 198 11.47 -2.88 -10.36
C ARG A 198 10.10 -3.15 -10.96
N THR A 199 9.42 -4.20 -10.50
CA THR A 199 8.18 -4.68 -11.11
C THR A 199 6.98 -4.63 -10.18
N GLY A 200 7.19 -4.57 -8.87
CA GLY A 200 6.13 -4.68 -7.86
C GLY A 200 5.62 -6.12 -7.66
N HIS A 201 6.15 -7.11 -8.40
CA HIS A 201 5.74 -8.50 -8.24
C HIS A 201 6.25 -9.10 -6.93
N VAL A 202 5.43 -9.95 -6.33
CA VAL A 202 5.80 -10.69 -5.12
C VAL A 202 6.86 -11.73 -5.47
N ILE A 203 8.01 -11.63 -4.82
CA ILE A 203 9.11 -12.60 -4.95
C ILE A 203 8.84 -13.80 -4.06
N GLN A 204 8.58 -13.52 -2.78
CA GLN A 204 8.47 -14.53 -1.74
C GLN A 204 7.64 -14.00 -0.58
N GLN A 205 6.95 -14.92 0.09
CA GLN A 205 6.26 -14.66 1.35
C GLN A 205 7.08 -15.24 2.50
N VAL A 206 7.53 -14.37 3.40
CA VAL A 206 8.32 -14.74 4.56
C VAL A 206 7.40 -15.05 5.74
N ARG A 207 7.59 -16.19 6.39
CA ARG A 207 6.82 -16.61 7.56
C ARG A 207 7.70 -16.54 8.82
N LYS A 208 7.26 -15.80 9.83
CA LYS A 208 8.07 -15.58 11.06
C LYS A 208 8.39 -16.88 11.81
N ASN A 209 7.52 -17.87 11.76
CA ASN A 209 7.71 -19.17 12.42
C ASN A 209 8.58 -20.17 11.65
N GLN A 210 9.10 -19.81 10.47
CA GLN A 210 9.92 -20.71 9.68
C GLN A 210 11.40 -20.55 10.05
N PRO A 211 12.04 -21.55 10.69
CA PRO A 211 13.47 -21.50 10.91
C PRO A 211 14.24 -21.72 9.60
N ILE A 212 15.35 -21.01 9.43
CA ILE A 212 16.26 -21.18 8.29
C ILE A 212 17.60 -21.72 8.78
N ALA A 213 18.09 -22.76 8.11
CA ALA A 213 19.47 -23.21 8.28
C ALA A 213 20.41 -22.30 7.49
N ARG A 214 21.46 -21.79 8.14
CA ARG A 214 22.52 -21.00 7.50
C ARG A 214 23.91 -21.46 7.93
N PRO A 215 24.96 -21.11 7.18
CA PRO A 215 26.32 -21.36 7.62
C PRO A 215 26.64 -20.53 8.87
N LYS A 216 27.31 -21.17 9.84
CA LYS A 216 27.89 -20.47 10.98
C LYS A 216 29.17 -19.78 10.49
N TRP A 217 29.21 -18.46 10.53
CA TRP A 217 30.32 -17.68 9.96
C TRP A 217 31.52 -17.58 10.90
N LEU A 218 32.72 -17.66 10.33
CA LEU A 218 33.97 -17.52 11.05
C LEU A 218 34.19 -16.06 11.46
N ARG A 219 34.47 -15.84 12.75
CA ARG A 219 34.74 -14.54 13.35
C ARG A 219 36.01 -14.60 14.19
N ALA A 220 36.69 -13.47 14.35
CA ALA A 220 37.87 -13.35 15.20
C ALA A 220 37.53 -13.65 16.67
N GLU A 221 38.31 -14.52 17.30
CA GLU A 221 38.10 -14.90 18.71
C GLU A 221 38.72 -13.89 19.69
N ASP A 222 39.78 -13.19 19.26
CA ASP A 222 40.54 -12.21 20.04
C ASP A 222 40.95 -11.02 19.15
N ASP A 223 41.40 -9.94 19.78
CA ASP A 223 41.97 -8.78 19.08
C ASP A 223 43.39 -9.10 18.59
N TYR A 224 43.71 -8.78 17.34
CA TYR A 224 45.06 -8.96 16.78
C TYR A 224 45.35 -7.98 15.64
N THR A 225 46.61 -7.91 15.19
CA THR A 225 46.99 -7.14 14.00
C THR A 225 47.32 -8.10 12.87
N PHE A 226 46.57 -8.02 11.77
CA PHE A 226 46.87 -8.74 10.55
C PHE A 226 47.92 -7.98 9.75
N THR A 227 48.94 -8.66 9.23
CA THR A 227 49.93 -8.08 8.30
C THR A 227 49.75 -8.75 6.95
N ASP A 228 49.41 -7.97 5.92
CA ASP A 228 49.20 -8.50 4.57
C ASP A 228 50.54 -8.98 3.97
N PRO A 229 50.66 -10.26 3.57
CA PRO A 229 51.91 -10.80 3.02
C PRO A 229 52.35 -10.18 1.69
N GLY A 230 51.44 -9.57 0.93
CA GLY A 230 51.67 -9.02 -0.40
C GLY A 230 52.23 -7.61 -0.40
N ASN A 231 51.82 -6.76 0.56
CA ASN A 231 52.23 -5.35 0.62
C ASN A 231 52.78 -4.90 1.99
N GLY A 232 52.70 -5.76 3.03
CA GLY A 232 53.17 -5.45 4.39
C GLY A 232 52.26 -4.53 5.20
N GLU A 233 51.06 -4.21 4.70
CA GLU A 233 50.09 -3.35 5.37
C GLU A 233 49.55 -4.02 6.65
N GLN A 234 49.43 -3.23 7.72
CA GLN A 234 48.94 -3.71 9.01
C GLN A 234 47.50 -3.24 9.25
N THR A 235 46.59 -4.18 9.48
CA THR A 235 45.19 -3.91 9.77
C THR A 235 44.84 -4.43 11.17
N PRO A 236 44.36 -3.60 12.10
CA PRO A 236 43.85 -4.08 13.37
C PRO A 236 42.53 -4.85 13.15
N VAL A 237 42.41 -6.02 13.75
CA VAL A 237 41.22 -6.88 13.72
C VAL A 237 40.70 -7.01 15.14
N LYS A 238 39.40 -6.72 15.33
CA LYS A 238 38.75 -6.83 16.63
C LYS A 238 38.04 -8.16 16.79
N LYS A 239 37.93 -8.63 18.03
CA LYS A 239 37.09 -9.76 18.40
C LYS A 239 35.67 -9.59 17.86
N GLY A 240 35.18 -10.63 17.17
CA GLY A 240 33.87 -10.65 16.54
C GLY A 240 33.82 -10.19 15.09
N GLU A 241 34.88 -9.57 14.55
CA GLU A 241 34.94 -9.22 13.12
C GLU A 241 35.04 -10.47 12.24
N TYR A 242 34.53 -10.40 11.01
CA TYR A 242 34.61 -11.52 10.06
C TYR A 242 36.04 -11.70 9.57
N VAL A 243 36.50 -12.96 9.53
CA VAL A 243 37.85 -13.32 9.08
C VAL A 243 37.80 -14.51 8.13
N ASP A 244 38.77 -14.61 7.22
CA ASP A 244 38.95 -15.81 6.40
C ASP A 244 39.76 -16.90 7.12
N TYR A 245 39.96 -18.05 6.46
CA TYR A 245 40.75 -19.16 7.00
C TYR A 245 42.23 -18.83 7.23
N PHE A 246 42.70 -17.67 6.75
CA PHE A 246 44.06 -17.16 6.91
C PHE A 246 44.14 -16.01 7.92
N LYS A 247 43.08 -15.77 8.71
CA LYS A 247 42.97 -14.68 9.68
C LYS A 247 43.05 -13.29 9.06
N ARG A 248 42.77 -13.15 7.76
CA ARG A 248 42.62 -11.83 7.13
C ARG A 248 41.24 -11.28 7.44
N PRO A 249 41.12 -10.00 7.86
CA PRO A 249 39.81 -9.38 8.03
C PRO A 249 39.09 -9.32 6.69
N VAL A 250 37.82 -9.69 6.69
CA VAL A 250 36.97 -9.66 5.48
C VAL A 250 35.67 -8.93 5.77
N GLY A 251 35.13 -8.26 4.75
CA GLY A 251 33.82 -7.64 4.84
C GLY A 251 32.70 -8.68 4.87
N TYR A 252 31.46 -8.19 5.01
CA TYR A 252 30.24 -9.00 4.99
C TYR A 252 30.23 -9.97 3.79
N GLU A 253 30.48 -9.50 2.57
CA GLU A 253 30.52 -10.36 1.36
C GLU A 253 31.66 -11.40 1.36
N GLY A 254 32.76 -11.15 2.09
CA GLY A 254 33.95 -12.01 2.08
C GLY A 254 33.96 -13.10 3.16
N ARG A 255 32.95 -13.14 4.04
CA ARG A 255 32.89 -14.09 5.16
C ARG A 255 32.91 -15.55 4.71
N VAL A 256 33.53 -16.41 5.51
CA VAL A 256 33.65 -17.86 5.27
C VAL A 256 33.01 -18.65 6.43
N PRO A 257 32.43 -19.83 6.16
CA PRO A 257 31.82 -20.64 7.19
C PRO A 257 32.86 -21.33 8.08
N VAL A 258 32.48 -21.70 9.30
CA VAL A 258 33.32 -22.51 10.19
C VAL A 258 33.42 -23.93 9.63
N PHE A 259 34.64 -24.41 9.42
CA PHE A 259 34.90 -25.79 9.00
C PHE A 259 35.21 -26.67 10.21
N ASN A 260 34.43 -27.72 10.40
CA ASN A 260 34.66 -28.71 11.46
C ASN A 260 35.53 -29.86 10.89
N SER A 261 36.82 -29.86 11.27
CA SER A 261 37.80 -30.83 10.77
C SER A 261 37.51 -32.27 11.21
N GLU A 262 36.89 -32.47 12.38
CA GLU A 262 36.52 -33.80 12.89
C GLU A 262 35.40 -34.43 12.06
N LYS A 263 34.41 -33.62 11.66
CA LYS A 263 33.26 -34.08 10.87
C LYS A 263 33.50 -34.02 9.37
N GLY A 264 34.55 -33.31 8.92
CA GLY A 264 34.81 -33.02 7.51
C GLY A 264 33.69 -32.23 6.84
N ARG A 265 32.96 -31.40 7.61
CA ARG A 265 31.77 -30.65 7.14
C ARG A 265 31.80 -29.23 7.69
N PHE A 266 31.17 -28.31 6.97
CA PHE A 266 30.93 -26.95 7.45
C PHE A 266 29.82 -26.94 8.51
N GLU A 267 29.97 -26.10 9.53
CA GLU A 267 28.96 -25.93 10.57
C GLU A 267 27.79 -25.07 10.06
N THR A 268 26.59 -25.49 10.40
CA THR A 268 25.36 -24.73 10.17
C THR A 268 24.63 -24.49 11.49
N GLU A 269 23.84 -23.44 11.51
CA GLU A 269 22.98 -23.08 12.64
C GLU A 269 21.57 -22.77 12.14
N LEU A 270 20.57 -23.03 12.98
CA LEU A 270 19.18 -22.68 12.70
C LEU A 270 18.92 -21.29 13.25
N TRP A 271 18.40 -20.42 12.39
CA TRP A 271 18.01 -19.07 12.76
C TRP A 271 16.49 -18.92 12.82
N THR A 272 16.02 -18.19 13.82
CA THR A 272 14.65 -17.74 14.02
C THR A 272 14.52 -16.26 13.63
N TRP A 273 13.27 -15.77 13.59
CA TRP A 273 12.97 -14.38 13.27
C TRP A 273 13.73 -13.35 14.12
N GLU A 274 13.86 -13.58 15.43
CA GLU A 274 14.55 -12.67 16.37
C GLU A 274 16.01 -12.41 15.95
N GLN A 275 16.69 -13.42 15.42
CA GLN A 275 18.05 -13.29 14.93
C GLN A 275 18.12 -12.46 13.65
N PHE A 276 17.11 -12.53 12.78
CA PHE A 276 17.00 -11.66 11.61
C PHE A 276 16.68 -10.21 12.00
N GLU A 277 15.87 -9.98 13.04
CA GLU A 277 15.66 -8.63 13.58
C GLU A 277 16.97 -8.03 14.12
N GLN A 278 17.76 -8.82 14.84
CA GLN A 278 19.07 -8.38 15.30
C GLN A 278 20.02 -8.09 14.12
N LEU A 279 20.06 -8.98 13.14
CA LEU A 279 20.92 -8.82 11.97
C LEU A 279 20.53 -7.58 11.15
N ALA A 280 19.23 -7.31 10.98
CA ALA A 280 18.74 -6.10 10.33
C ALA A 280 19.18 -4.83 11.08
N ARG A 281 19.13 -4.83 12.43
CA ARG A 281 19.65 -3.72 13.24
C ARG A 281 21.16 -3.52 13.03
N GLU A 282 21.95 -4.59 13.08
CA GLU A 282 23.40 -4.54 12.83
C GLU A 282 23.73 -4.02 11.42
N ARG A 283 22.96 -4.47 10.42
CA ARG A 283 23.12 -4.00 9.04
C ARG A 283 22.79 -2.52 8.92
N ASN A 284 21.72 -2.06 9.56
CA ASN A 284 21.34 -0.65 9.54
C ASN A 284 22.37 0.27 10.18
N VAL A 285 23.09 -0.17 11.22
CA VAL A 285 24.24 0.57 11.77
C VAL A 285 25.34 0.72 10.73
N THR A 286 25.62 -0.35 9.97
CA THR A 286 26.63 -0.33 8.92
C THR A 286 26.22 0.58 7.76
N VAL A 287 24.98 0.46 7.28
CA VAL A 287 24.44 1.32 6.22
C VAL A 287 24.42 2.79 6.65
N ALA A 288 24.05 3.08 7.89
CA ALA A 288 24.08 4.44 8.41
C ALA A 288 25.52 5.01 8.41
N ALA A 289 26.52 4.22 8.80
CA ALA A 289 27.92 4.61 8.74
C ALA A 289 28.41 4.84 7.29
N GLU A 290 28.03 3.97 6.35
CA GLU A 290 28.31 4.13 4.91
C GLU A 290 27.74 5.44 4.35
N HIS A 291 26.60 5.88 4.88
CA HIS A 291 25.92 7.13 4.52
C HIS A 291 26.24 8.33 5.42
N SER A 292 27.21 8.20 6.34
CA SER A 292 27.59 9.27 7.29
C SER A 292 26.41 9.86 8.07
N THR A 293 25.46 9.01 8.46
CA THR A 293 24.23 9.38 9.18
C THR A 293 24.00 8.49 10.41
N SER A 294 23.02 8.83 11.24
CA SER A 294 22.54 7.98 12.33
C SER A 294 21.55 6.93 11.81
N VAL A 295 21.29 5.86 12.58
CA VAL A 295 20.27 4.87 12.18
C VAL A 295 18.87 5.49 12.21
N GLU A 296 18.66 6.45 13.10
CA GLU A 296 17.42 7.20 13.26
C GLU A 296 17.15 8.05 12.02
N ASP A 297 18.16 8.80 11.56
CA ASP A 297 18.10 9.74 10.43
C ASP A 297 18.34 9.08 9.06
N LEU A 298 18.65 7.77 9.04
CA LEU A 298 18.82 7.03 7.80
C LEU A 298 17.51 7.03 7.00
N ASN A 299 17.60 7.27 5.69
CA ASN A 299 16.45 7.23 4.79
C ASN A 299 15.71 5.88 4.96
N PRO A 300 14.40 5.86 5.24
CA PRO A 300 13.62 4.63 5.37
C PRO A 300 13.79 3.63 4.22
N ASP A 301 14.00 4.11 2.99
CA ASP A 301 14.23 3.26 1.81
C ASP A 301 15.56 2.49 1.88
N LEU A 302 16.55 3.02 2.61
CA LEU A 302 17.86 2.41 2.83
C LEU A 302 17.89 1.48 4.05
N LYS A 303 16.94 1.62 4.99
CA LYS A 303 16.89 0.78 6.20
C LYS A 303 16.51 -0.65 5.83
N VAL A 304 17.41 -1.60 6.02
CA VAL A 304 17.14 -3.02 5.78
C VAL A 304 16.18 -3.56 6.84
N THR A 305 15.13 -4.25 6.39
CA THR A 305 14.12 -4.85 7.27
C THR A 305 14.44 -6.32 7.60
N PRO A 306 13.86 -6.90 8.67
CA PRO A 306 14.09 -8.30 9.02
C PRO A 306 13.66 -9.28 7.91
N GLU A 307 12.55 -9.01 7.22
CA GLU A 307 12.11 -9.79 6.05
C GLU A 307 13.10 -9.70 4.89
N GLU A 308 13.68 -8.53 4.63
CA GLU A 308 14.71 -8.36 3.60
C GLU A 308 15.95 -9.17 3.96
N MET A 309 16.40 -9.14 5.23
CA MET A 309 17.54 -9.94 5.70
C MET A 309 17.28 -11.45 5.62
N PHE A 310 16.04 -11.88 5.88
CA PHE A 310 15.63 -13.27 5.78
C PHE A 310 15.82 -13.80 4.36
N LEU A 311 15.29 -13.06 3.37
CA LEU A 311 15.47 -13.42 1.96
C LEU A 311 16.92 -13.31 1.52
N GLU A 312 17.60 -12.23 1.91
CA GLU A 312 19.00 -12.00 1.57
C GLU A 312 19.87 -13.20 1.97
N THR A 313 19.67 -13.73 3.17
CA THR A 313 20.41 -14.89 3.67
C THR A 313 20.18 -16.16 2.84
N GLN A 314 18.94 -16.39 2.40
CA GLN A 314 18.57 -17.55 1.57
C GLN A 314 19.16 -17.42 0.16
N VAL A 315 19.01 -16.23 -0.44
CA VAL A 315 19.47 -15.93 -1.79
C VAL A 315 20.99 -15.89 -1.87
N GLU A 316 21.67 -15.32 -0.87
CA GLU A 316 23.14 -15.30 -0.79
C GLU A 316 23.72 -16.72 -0.78
N THR A 317 23.09 -17.66 -0.06
CA THR A 317 23.55 -19.05 -0.02
C THR A 317 23.49 -19.69 -1.42
N ASN A 318 22.39 -19.46 -2.15
CA ASN A 318 22.22 -19.95 -3.52
C ASN A 318 23.19 -19.27 -4.49
N GLU A 319 23.40 -17.95 -4.34
CA GLU A 319 24.39 -17.18 -5.11
C GLU A 319 25.79 -17.77 -4.94
N ARG A 320 26.23 -17.97 -3.69
CA ARG A 320 27.56 -18.53 -3.38
C ARG A 320 27.72 -19.96 -3.90
N GLN A 321 26.68 -20.78 -3.79
CA GLN A 321 26.68 -22.13 -4.36
C GLN A 321 26.88 -22.08 -5.87
N ALA A 322 26.12 -21.25 -6.58
CA ALA A 322 26.25 -21.09 -8.03
C ALA A 322 27.66 -20.60 -8.42
N ARG A 323 28.19 -19.59 -7.73
CA ARG A 323 29.58 -19.13 -7.94
C ARG A 323 30.61 -20.23 -7.69
N GLY A 324 30.42 -21.05 -6.66
CA GLY A 324 31.28 -22.19 -6.36
C GLY A 324 31.30 -23.21 -7.50
N TRP A 325 30.14 -23.54 -8.07
CA TRP A 325 30.04 -24.44 -9.23
C TRP A 325 30.63 -23.83 -10.50
N ALA A 326 30.40 -22.54 -10.75
CA ALA A 326 31.02 -21.84 -11.88
C ALA A 326 32.55 -21.92 -11.80
N LEU A 327 33.13 -21.67 -10.62
CA LEU A 327 34.56 -21.80 -10.38
C LEU A 327 35.05 -23.24 -10.54
N PHE A 328 34.31 -24.22 -9.99
CA PHE A 328 34.66 -25.63 -10.11
C PHE A 328 34.77 -26.07 -11.58
N HIS A 329 33.76 -25.75 -12.39
CA HIS A 329 33.76 -26.09 -13.81
C HIS A 329 34.87 -25.36 -14.58
N SER A 330 35.01 -24.05 -14.39
CA SER A 330 36.01 -23.24 -15.11
C SER A 330 37.47 -23.56 -14.73
N SER A 331 37.72 -24.08 -13.52
CA SER A 331 39.08 -24.31 -12.99
C SER A 331 40.00 -25.14 -13.89
N ARG A 332 39.43 -26.05 -14.70
CA ARG A 332 40.20 -26.92 -15.60
C ARG A 332 40.19 -26.46 -17.05
N PHE A 333 39.42 -25.42 -17.40
CA PHE A 333 39.21 -25.06 -18.81
C PHE A 333 40.53 -24.77 -19.53
N ASP A 334 41.37 -23.93 -18.93
CA ASP A 334 42.64 -23.54 -19.56
C ASP A 334 43.61 -24.70 -19.70
N ASP A 335 43.64 -25.61 -18.74
CA ASP A 335 44.50 -26.80 -18.80
C ASP A 335 43.98 -27.80 -19.85
N THR A 336 42.67 -28.04 -19.89
CA THR A 336 42.00 -28.84 -20.94
C THR A 336 42.27 -28.25 -22.33
N ARG A 337 42.16 -26.92 -22.49
CA ARG A 337 42.43 -26.21 -23.74
C ARG A 337 43.89 -26.33 -24.18
N LYS A 338 44.84 -26.18 -23.25
CA LYS A 338 46.28 -26.38 -23.52
C LYS A 338 46.56 -27.82 -23.94
N LEU A 339 45.97 -28.80 -23.27
CA LEU A 339 46.12 -30.22 -23.61
C LEU A 339 45.54 -30.52 -25.00
N TYR A 340 44.33 -30.03 -25.29
CA TYR A 340 43.68 -30.14 -26.59
C TYR A 340 44.59 -29.63 -27.73
N ASN A 341 45.19 -28.45 -27.56
CA ASN A 341 46.12 -27.90 -28.55
C ASN A 341 47.38 -28.77 -28.73
N LYS A 342 47.91 -29.34 -27.64
CA LYS A 342 49.04 -30.28 -27.74
C LYS A 342 48.66 -31.56 -28.48
N LEU A 343 47.45 -32.10 -28.27
CA LEU A 343 46.98 -33.28 -28.98
C LEU A 343 46.78 -33.00 -30.47
N LEU A 344 46.32 -31.81 -30.87
CA LEU A 344 46.22 -31.42 -32.27
C LEU A 344 47.59 -31.42 -32.97
N GLU A 345 48.63 -30.89 -32.31
CA GLU A 345 49.99 -30.93 -32.86
C GLU A 345 50.56 -32.36 -32.91
N ALA A 346 50.35 -33.16 -31.87
CA ALA A 346 50.72 -34.57 -31.88
C ALA A 346 50.03 -35.32 -33.02
N ARG A 347 48.73 -35.10 -33.23
CA ARG A 347 47.96 -35.71 -34.31
C ARG A 347 48.54 -35.36 -35.68
N LYS A 348 48.87 -34.09 -35.94
CA LYS A 348 49.51 -33.67 -37.20
C LYS A 348 50.82 -34.41 -37.45
N TRP A 349 51.60 -34.66 -36.40
CA TRP A 349 52.84 -35.42 -36.51
C TRP A 349 52.58 -36.91 -36.81
N TYR A 350 51.65 -37.54 -36.09
CA TYR A 350 51.31 -38.96 -36.29
C TYR A 350 50.67 -39.24 -37.65
N VAL A 351 49.85 -38.33 -38.19
CA VAL A 351 49.34 -38.43 -39.57
C VAL A 351 50.49 -38.53 -40.57
N LYS A 352 51.49 -37.63 -40.48
CA LYS A 352 52.67 -37.67 -41.35
C LYS A 352 53.48 -38.94 -41.16
N LEU A 353 53.59 -39.45 -39.93
CA LEU A 353 54.32 -40.67 -39.65
C LEU A 353 53.63 -41.89 -40.26
N GLU A 354 52.31 -42.02 -40.06
CA GLU A 354 51.48 -43.11 -40.58
C GLU A 354 51.45 -43.13 -42.12
N GLU A 355 51.51 -41.97 -42.77
CA GLU A 355 51.60 -41.85 -44.24
C GLU A 355 52.96 -42.28 -44.82
N ASN A 356 54.05 -42.14 -44.04
CA ASN A 356 55.42 -42.38 -44.52
C ASN A 356 55.97 -43.78 -44.16
N ILE A 357 55.24 -44.58 -43.37
CA ILE A 357 55.65 -45.94 -42.98
C ILE A 357 55.06 -46.98 -43.96
N PRO A 358 55.86 -47.92 -44.49
CA PRO A 358 55.37 -49.03 -45.31
C PRO A 358 54.31 -49.86 -44.59
N GLU A 359 53.33 -50.39 -45.32
CA GLU A 359 52.19 -51.11 -44.75
C GLU A 359 52.62 -52.30 -43.88
N GLU A 360 53.69 -53.02 -44.26
CA GLU A 360 54.25 -54.12 -43.46
C GLU A 360 54.85 -53.69 -42.10
N GLU A 361 55.13 -52.41 -41.89
CA GLU A 361 55.71 -51.88 -40.65
C GLU A 361 54.70 -51.12 -39.77
N LYS A 362 53.50 -50.82 -40.29
CA LYS A 362 52.47 -50.05 -39.58
C LYS A 362 51.96 -50.70 -38.29
N TRP A 363 52.12 -52.02 -38.13
CA TRP A 363 51.79 -52.70 -36.87
C TRP A 363 52.67 -52.23 -35.70
N ARG A 364 53.90 -51.76 -35.95
CA ARG A 364 54.85 -51.33 -34.90
C ARG A 364 54.42 -50.05 -34.18
N ILE A 365 53.56 -49.25 -34.81
CA ILE A 365 53.09 -47.98 -34.26
C ILE A 365 51.68 -48.08 -33.66
N LYS A 366 50.98 -49.20 -33.84
CA LYS A 366 49.68 -49.43 -33.21
C LYS A 366 49.84 -49.46 -31.69
N GLN A 367 48.87 -48.89 -31.00
CA GLN A 367 48.83 -48.93 -29.54
C GLN A 367 47.65 -49.76 -29.06
N VAL A 368 47.90 -50.54 -28.03
CA VAL A 368 46.89 -51.35 -27.35
C VAL A 368 46.09 -50.43 -26.43
N ILE A 369 44.81 -50.24 -26.71
CA ILE A 369 43.90 -49.49 -25.84
C ILE A 369 43.00 -50.46 -25.08
N HIS A 370 42.81 -50.17 -23.80
CA HIS A 370 41.76 -50.75 -22.99
C HIS A 370 40.59 -49.75 -22.97
N GLU A 371 39.50 -50.04 -23.68
CA GLU A 371 38.41 -49.08 -23.89
C GLU A 371 37.63 -48.70 -22.62
N MET A 372 37.77 -49.48 -21.55
CA MET A 372 37.14 -49.22 -20.25
C MET A 372 38.17 -49.14 -19.14
N GLY A 373 38.15 -48.08 -18.35
CA GLY A 373 38.93 -48.01 -17.11
C GLY A 373 38.42 -49.03 -16.07
N GLY A 374 39.33 -49.76 -15.44
CA GLY A 374 39.04 -50.66 -14.32
C GLY A 374 38.95 -52.16 -14.67
N ASN A 375 38.46 -52.98 -13.73
CA ASN A 375 38.50 -54.45 -13.80
C ASN A 375 37.74 -55.06 -15.00
N ALA A 376 36.83 -54.32 -15.63
CA ALA A 376 36.05 -54.77 -16.79
C ALA A 376 36.90 -54.91 -18.07
N ALA A 377 37.95 -54.09 -18.24
CA ALA A 377 38.86 -54.18 -19.38
C ALA A 377 39.59 -55.53 -19.48
N ARG A 378 39.71 -56.24 -18.35
CA ARG A 378 40.37 -57.55 -18.30
C ARG A 378 39.54 -58.67 -18.95
N PHE A 379 38.24 -58.46 -19.16
CA PHE A 379 37.32 -59.47 -19.68
C PHE A 379 36.83 -59.21 -21.11
N LEU A 380 36.98 -57.98 -21.62
CA LEU A 380 36.42 -57.56 -22.91
C LEU A 380 37.43 -57.58 -24.07
N GLY A 381 38.69 -57.92 -23.81
CA GLY A 381 39.76 -57.91 -24.81
C GLY A 381 40.31 -56.50 -25.06
N SER A 382 41.57 -56.43 -25.51
CA SER A 382 42.23 -55.17 -25.87
C SER A 382 42.22 -54.99 -27.38
N GLU A 383 41.85 -53.81 -27.86
CA GLU A 383 41.89 -53.47 -29.29
C GLU A 383 43.18 -52.71 -29.61
N GLU A 384 43.81 -53.06 -30.74
CA GLU A 384 44.93 -52.30 -31.31
C GLU A 384 44.40 -51.23 -32.26
N LYS A 385 44.63 -49.96 -31.94
CA LYS A 385 44.22 -48.82 -32.77
C LYS A 385 45.43 -48.00 -33.21
N TYR A 386 45.28 -47.29 -34.31
CA TYR A 386 46.32 -46.35 -34.76
C TYR A 386 46.38 -45.14 -33.83
N PRO A 387 47.58 -44.59 -33.54
CA PRO A 387 47.72 -43.39 -32.72
C PRO A 387 46.81 -42.24 -33.14
N THR A 388 46.58 -42.05 -34.44
CA THR A 388 45.65 -41.03 -34.96
C THR A 388 44.20 -41.26 -34.51
N GLU A 389 43.71 -42.51 -34.48
CA GLU A 389 42.36 -42.86 -34.02
C GLU A 389 42.20 -42.62 -32.52
N ILE A 390 43.25 -42.89 -31.73
CA ILE A 390 43.29 -42.59 -30.29
C ILE A 390 43.20 -41.09 -30.07
N LEU A 391 44.06 -40.34 -30.77
CA LEU A 391 44.12 -38.89 -30.67
C LEU A 391 42.81 -38.26 -31.13
N ASP A 392 42.17 -38.76 -32.19
CA ASP A 392 40.87 -38.28 -32.66
C ASP A 392 39.76 -38.46 -31.61
N LYS A 393 39.76 -39.59 -30.90
CA LYS A 393 38.84 -39.83 -29.79
C LYS A 393 39.12 -38.86 -28.63
N GLU A 394 40.36 -38.77 -28.16
CA GLU A 394 40.75 -37.89 -27.06
C GLU A 394 40.52 -36.41 -27.38
N ILE A 395 40.79 -35.97 -28.62
CA ILE A 395 40.49 -34.61 -29.10
C ILE A 395 38.98 -34.36 -29.02
N ARG A 396 38.15 -35.30 -29.45
CA ARG A 396 36.69 -35.19 -29.37
C ARG A 396 36.19 -35.15 -27.93
N ASP A 397 36.72 -36.01 -27.07
CA ASP A 397 36.36 -36.06 -25.65
C ASP A 397 36.78 -34.76 -24.93
N LEU A 398 37.95 -34.21 -25.26
CA LEU A 398 38.38 -32.89 -24.76
C LEU A 398 37.51 -31.75 -25.32
N GLN A 399 37.07 -31.81 -26.58
CA GLN A 399 36.12 -30.84 -27.13
C GLN A 399 34.80 -30.85 -26.36
N TRP A 400 34.23 -32.03 -26.14
CA TRP A 400 33.01 -32.19 -25.33
C TRP A 400 33.21 -31.74 -23.89
N SER A 401 34.37 -32.04 -23.30
CA SER A 401 34.74 -31.56 -21.96
C SER A 401 34.83 -30.05 -21.90
N MET A 402 35.49 -29.39 -22.86
CA MET A 402 35.56 -27.93 -22.94
C MET A 402 34.18 -27.31 -23.14
N GLU A 403 33.34 -27.89 -23.99
CA GLU A 403 31.96 -27.45 -24.21
C GLU A 403 31.15 -27.56 -22.92
N HIS A 404 31.21 -28.71 -22.25
CA HIS A 404 30.54 -28.94 -20.97
C HIS A 404 31.01 -27.98 -19.88
N ILE A 405 32.32 -27.73 -19.80
CA ILE A 405 32.89 -26.75 -18.87
C ILE A 405 32.37 -25.35 -19.18
N ARG A 406 32.35 -24.95 -20.47
CA ARG A 406 31.89 -23.63 -20.90
C ARG A 406 30.42 -23.44 -20.56
N GLU A 407 29.55 -24.33 -21.02
CA GLU A 407 28.11 -24.24 -20.80
C GLU A 407 27.75 -24.35 -19.32
N GLY A 408 28.39 -25.27 -18.58
CA GLY A 408 28.20 -25.42 -17.15
C GLY A 408 28.64 -24.17 -16.36
N SER A 409 29.85 -23.67 -16.64
CA SER A 409 30.37 -22.48 -15.95
C SER A 409 29.54 -21.23 -16.25
N VAL A 410 29.14 -21.02 -17.51
CA VAL A 410 28.32 -19.86 -17.90
C VAL A 410 26.93 -19.95 -17.27
N GLY A 411 26.29 -21.13 -17.29
CA GLY A 411 24.98 -21.32 -16.67
C GLY A 411 24.98 -21.01 -15.18
N TYR A 412 25.98 -21.48 -14.43
CA TYR A 412 26.10 -21.16 -13.01
C TYR A 412 26.47 -19.71 -12.73
N GLU A 413 27.29 -19.07 -13.58
CA GLU A 413 27.59 -17.65 -13.46
C GLU A 413 26.34 -16.78 -13.70
N MET A 414 25.50 -17.15 -14.70
CA MET A 414 24.20 -16.52 -14.93
C MET A 414 23.29 -16.67 -13.73
N GLN A 415 23.17 -17.89 -13.19
CA GLN A 415 22.36 -18.15 -11.99
C GLN A 415 22.85 -17.32 -10.79
N ALA A 416 24.17 -17.21 -10.59
CA ALA A 416 24.72 -16.38 -9.53
C ALA A 416 24.35 -14.90 -9.71
N ARG A 417 24.44 -14.38 -10.93
CA ARG A 417 24.03 -13.00 -11.23
C ARG A 417 22.54 -12.78 -11.01
N GLU A 418 21.69 -13.72 -11.41
CA GLU A 418 20.25 -13.65 -11.16
C GLU A 418 19.92 -13.63 -9.66
N GLN A 419 20.56 -14.48 -8.86
CA GLN A 419 20.41 -14.46 -7.40
C GLN A 419 20.89 -13.12 -6.82
N LYS A 420 22.02 -12.59 -7.27
CA LYS A 420 22.51 -11.27 -6.84
C LYS A 420 21.54 -10.15 -7.21
N MET A 421 20.97 -10.17 -8.42
CA MET A 421 19.93 -9.21 -8.84
C MET A 421 18.71 -9.31 -7.94
N LEU A 422 18.23 -10.53 -7.64
CA LEU A 422 17.11 -10.75 -6.74
C LEU A 422 17.39 -10.17 -5.35
N ARG A 423 18.57 -10.45 -4.81
CA ARG A 423 19.04 -9.98 -3.51
C ARG A 423 19.04 -8.45 -3.43
N ASN A 424 19.54 -7.77 -4.46
CA ASN A 424 19.66 -6.31 -4.48
C ASN A 424 18.32 -5.60 -4.74
N ASN A 425 17.38 -6.27 -5.42
CA ASN A 425 16.11 -5.67 -5.83
C ASN A 425 14.93 -6.04 -4.92
N ALA A 426 15.09 -7.00 -4.04
CA ALA A 426 14.03 -7.38 -3.10
C ALA A 426 13.87 -6.32 -2.01
N VAL A 427 12.65 -5.83 -1.85
CA VAL A 427 12.29 -4.87 -0.80
C VAL A 427 11.02 -5.32 -0.09
N SER A 428 10.82 -4.78 1.11
CA SER A 428 9.55 -5.00 1.80
C SER A 428 8.38 -4.39 1.05
N THR A 429 7.23 -5.07 1.13
CA THR A 429 5.96 -4.60 0.56
C THR A 429 5.61 -3.21 1.09
N GLN A 430 5.89 -2.93 2.36
CA GLN A 430 5.66 -1.62 2.97
C GLN A 430 6.45 -0.51 2.26
N LYS A 431 7.77 -0.68 2.06
CA LYS A 431 8.58 0.35 1.39
C LYS A 431 8.08 0.63 -0.02
N TYR A 432 7.83 -0.43 -0.79
CA TYR A 432 7.35 -0.30 -2.15
C TYR A 432 5.99 0.40 -2.20
N ALA A 433 5.03 -0.07 -1.40
CA ALA A 433 3.68 0.48 -1.37
C ALA A 433 3.68 1.96 -0.98
N LEU A 434 4.34 2.33 0.13
CA LEU A 434 4.37 3.70 0.62
C LEU A 434 4.97 4.66 -0.40
N ARG A 435 6.02 4.24 -1.11
CA ARG A 435 6.62 5.01 -2.19
C ARG A 435 5.65 5.23 -3.35
N GLN A 436 4.91 4.19 -3.74
CA GLN A 436 3.88 4.30 -4.79
C GLN A 436 2.71 5.18 -4.36
N SER A 437 2.20 5.01 -3.14
CA SER A 437 1.11 5.83 -2.59
C SER A 437 1.51 7.30 -2.51
N ALA A 438 2.71 7.61 -2.02
CA ALA A 438 3.22 8.98 -1.94
C ALA A 438 3.28 9.64 -3.31
N LYS A 439 3.76 8.89 -4.32
CA LYS A 439 3.79 9.34 -5.72
C LYS A 439 2.37 9.62 -6.24
N SER A 440 1.44 8.67 -6.09
CA SER A 440 0.08 8.82 -6.59
C SER A 440 -0.67 9.99 -5.92
N MET A 441 -0.51 10.15 -4.60
CA MET A 441 -1.08 11.28 -3.87
C MET A 441 -0.50 12.61 -4.34
N ALA A 442 0.82 12.68 -4.58
CA ALA A 442 1.45 13.89 -5.12
C ALA A 442 0.94 14.23 -6.53
N GLU A 443 0.82 13.24 -7.42
CA GLU A 443 0.29 13.44 -8.77
C GLU A 443 -1.17 13.92 -8.76
N ALA A 444 -2.02 13.32 -7.92
CA ALA A 444 -3.42 13.72 -7.80
C ALA A 444 -3.56 15.09 -7.11
N GLY A 445 -2.75 15.39 -6.10
CA GLY A 445 -2.70 16.71 -5.45
C GLY A 445 -2.22 17.83 -6.38
N LEU A 446 -1.21 17.57 -7.21
CA LEU A 446 -0.77 18.52 -8.26
C LEU A 446 -1.85 18.76 -9.31
N PHE A 447 -2.54 17.70 -9.71
CA PHE A 447 -3.65 17.83 -10.65
C PHE A 447 -4.80 18.65 -10.04
N ALA A 448 -5.13 18.43 -8.77
CA ALA A 448 -6.12 19.23 -8.05
C ALA A 448 -5.72 20.72 -7.94
N LEU A 449 -4.44 20.99 -7.68
CA LEU A 449 -3.88 22.35 -7.72
C LEU A 449 -4.03 23.00 -9.11
N ASP A 450 -3.63 22.29 -10.16
CA ASP A 450 -3.70 22.80 -11.53
C ASP A 450 -5.14 23.08 -11.94
N VAL A 451 -6.07 22.18 -11.65
CA VAL A 451 -7.50 22.37 -11.93
C VAL A 451 -8.09 23.54 -11.14
N THR A 452 -7.74 23.66 -9.85
CA THR A 452 -8.16 24.80 -9.00
C THR A 452 -7.74 26.13 -9.64
N GLN A 453 -6.49 26.23 -10.10
CA GLN A 453 -5.96 27.43 -10.73
C GLN A 453 -6.57 27.71 -12.10
N GLN A 454 -6.70 26.67 -12.94
CA GLN A 454 -7.27 26.79 -14.29
C GLN A 454 -8.73 27.25 -14.27
N LYS A 455 -9.50 26.80 -13.28
CA LYS A 455 -10.92 27.15 -13.11
C LYS A 455 -11.12 28.44 -12.31
N GLY A 456 -10.04 29.03 -11.78
CA GLY A 456 -10.09 30.27 -11.00
C GLY A 456 -10.90 30.14 -9.72
N LEU A 457 -10.83 28.98 -9.04
CA LEU A 457 -11.60 28.73 -7.81
C LEU A 457 -10.95 29.45 -6.62
N ASP A 458 -11.76 30.17 -5.84
CA ASP A 458 -11.30 30.86 -4.62
C ASP A 458 -10.90 29.89 -3.49
N LYS A 459 -11.42 28.67 -3.54
CA LYS A 459 -11.19 27.61 -2.56
C LYS A 459 -10.58 26.39 -3.24
N PRO A 460 -9.63 25.70 -2.59
CA PRO A 460 -8.93 24.59 -3.20
C PRO A 460 -9.83 23.37 -3.35
N ILE A 461 -9.65 22.63 -4.43
CA ILE A 461 -10.01 21.21 -4.51
C ILE A 461 -8.87 20.42 -3.92
N PHE A 462 -9.14 19.48 -3.03
CA PHE A 462 -8.08 18.68 -2.40
C PHE A 462 -8.43 17.20 -2.42
N ILE A 463 -7.41 16.36 -2.55
CA ILE A 463 -7.57 14.93 -2.39
C ILE A 463 -7.68 14.59 -0.90
N ALA A 464 -8.56 13.63 -0.59
CA ALA A 464 -8.92 13.26 0.76
C ALA A 464 -9.04 11.75 0.91
N PRO A 465 -7.90 11.00 0.91
CA PRO A 465 -7.93 9.58 1.28
C PRO A 465 -8.65 9.40 2.62
N GLU A 466 -9.45 8.35 2.70
CA GLU A 466 -10.26 8.02 3.87
C GLU A 466 -9.62 6.91 4.69
N ASN A 467 -9.73 6.98 6.03
CA ASN A 467 -9.41 5.84 6.88
C ASN A 467 -10.50 4.77 6.70
N VAL A 468 -10.10 3.60 6.20
CA VAL A 468 -11.04 2.53 5.87
C VAL A 468 -11.10 1.45 6.95
N TRP A 469 -11.84 0.37 6.68
CA TRP A 469 -11.93 -0.80 7.55
C TRP A 469 -10.56 -1.34 7.97
N PRO A 470 -10.37 -1.75 9.24
CA PRO A 470 -9.08 -2.26 9.74
C PRO A 470 -8.51 -3.42 8.92
N GLU A 471 -9.36 -4.23 8.28
CA GLU A 471 -8.96 -5.40 7.47
C GLU A 471 -8.36 -5.05 6.11
N MET A 472 -8.67 -3.85 5.56
CA MET A 472 -8.17 -3.44 4.24
C MET A 472 -6.68 -3.09 4.24
N GLY A 473 -6.05 -3.00 5.42
CA GLY A 473 -4.61 -2.95 5.57
C GLY A 473 -4.07 -1.59 5.99
N TYR A 474 -3.00 -1.15 5.33
CA TYR A 474 -2.32 0.09 5.67
C TYR A 474 -3.10 1.33 5.18
N GLY A 475 -3.35 2.26 6.09
CA GLY A 475 -4.18 3.46 5.86
C GLY A 475 -5.48 3.45 6.66
N SER A 476 -5.86 2.29 7.22
CA SER A 476 -7.04 2.16 8.08
C SER A 476 -6.85 2.75 9.49
N HIS A 477 -5.60 2.78 9.99
CA HIS A 477 -5.30 3.32 11.32
C HIS A 477 -4.97 4.83 11.23
N PRO A 478 -5.40 5.67 12.19
CA PRO A 478 -5.08 7.10 12.24
C PRO A 478 -3.60 7.45 12.02
N ASP A 479 -2.69 6.71 12.66
CA ASP A 479 -1.24 6.93 12.50
C ASP A 479 -0.74 6.68 11.07
N GLU A 480 -1.33 5.70 10.40
CA GLU A 480 -0.94 5.30 9.06
C GLU A 480 -1.46 6.28 8.02
N ILE A 481 -2.71 6.71 8.14
CA ILE A 481 -3.24 7.72 7.23
C ILE A 481 -2.56 9.07 7.43
N ILE A 482 -2.26 9.47 8.67
CA ILE A 482 -1.42 10.66 8.94
C ILE A 482 -0.07 10.53 8.24
N HIS A 483 0.54 9.34 8.30
CA HIS A 483 1.81 9.08 7.62
C HIS A 483 1.67 9.16 6.09
N LEU A 484 0.63 8.56 5.51
CA LEU A 484 0.35 8.64 4.07
C LEU A 484 0.17 10.10 3.60
N ILE A 485 -0.60 10.89 4.33
CA ILE A 485 -0.79 12.33 4.02
C ILE A 485 0.54 13.07 4.04
N LYS A 486 1.38 12.84 5.04
CA LYS A 486 2.70 13.48 5.14
C LYS A 486 3.62 13.07 3.98
N LEU A 487 3.67 11.78 3.66
CA LEU A 487 4.44 11.28 2.52
C LEU A 487 3.97 11.88 1.19
N GLY A 488 2.65 11.94 0.95
CA GLY A 488 2.08 12.57 -0.23
C GLY A 488 2.41 14.07 -0.30
N ARG A 489 2.33 14.79 0.82
CA ARG A 489 2.70 16.21 0.91
C ARG A 489 4.19 16.42 0.62
N ASP A 490 5.06 15.63 1.24
CA ASP A 490 6.51 15.73 1.05
C ASP A 490 6.90 15.43 -0.40
N LYS A 491 6.27 14.43 -1.03
CA LYS A 491 6.49 14.09 -2.45
C LYS A 491 5.96 15.18 -3.38
N MET A 492 4.83 15.81 -3.06
CA MET A 492 4.32 16.98 -3.82
C MET A 492 5.27 18.18 -3.70
N VAL A 493 5.85 18.42 -2.51
CA VAL A 493 6.86 19.47 -2.32
C VAL A 493 8.12 19.20 -3.14
N GLU A 494 8.59 17.95 -3.16
CA GLU A 494 9.69 17.51 -4.03
C GLU A 494 9.37 17.84 -5.49
N TYR A 495 8.18 17.46 -5.98
CA TYR A 495 7.76 17.69 -7.36
C TYR A 495 7.62 19.19 -7.72
N LEU A 496 7.23 20.03 -6.77
CA LEU A 496 7.15 21.47 -7.03
C LEU A 496 8.52 22.17 -7.08
N THR A 497 9.53 21.63 -6.38
CA THR A 497 10.78 22.35 -6.07
C THR A 497 12.05 21.74 -6.65
N ALA A 498 12.13 20.41 -6.79
CA ALA A 498 13.33 19.72 -7.25
C ALA A 498 13.59 19.92 -8.74
N ASP A 499 14.87 19.98 -9.13
CA ASP A 499 15.27 20.03 -10.55
C ASP A 499 15.06 18.69 -11.25
N LYS A 500 15.30 17.60 -10.51
CA LYS A 500 15.20 16.23 -10.99
C LYS A 500 14.43 15.40 -9.99
N ILE A 501 13.63 14.48 -10.52
CA ILE A 501 12.86 13.51 -9.74
C ILE A 501 13.16 12.11 -10.27
N GLU A 502 12.79 11.11 -9.49
CA GLU A 502 12.80 9.74 -9.94
C GLU A 502 11.84 9.56 -11.11
N ASP A 503 12.24 8.76 -12.11
CA ASP A 503 11.43 8.48 -13.29
C ASP A 503 10.06 7.93 -12.84
N PRO A 504 8.95 8.60 -13.20
CA PRO A 504 7.62 8.12 -12.84
C PRO A 504 7.34 6.70 -13.32
N SER A 505 7.97 6.25 -14.41
CA SER A 505 7.81 4.86 -14.88
C SER A 505 8.51 3.83 -13.97
N MET A 506 9.29 4.28 -12.97
CA MET A 506 10.09 3.44 -12.06
C MET A 506 11.09 2.52 -12.80
N VAL A 507 11.46 2.88 -14.02
CA VAL A 507 12.44 2.12 -14.80
C VAL A 507 13.81 2.23 -14.12
N ALA A 508 14.36 1.08 -13.77
CA ALA A 508 15.72 0.98 -13.24
C ALA A 508 16.73 1.47 -14.29
N LYS A 509 17.60 2.40 -13.89
CA LYS A 509 18.78 2.83 -14.63
C LYS A 509 19.75 1.67 -14.83
N ASP A 510 19.87 0.82 -13.82
CA ASP A 510 20.66 -0.40 -13.83
C ASP A 510 19.85 -1.56 -13.20
N PRO A 511 19.53 -2.61 -13.97
CA PRO A 511 18.82 -3.78 -13.46
C PRO A 511 19.53 -4.50 -12.31
N GLU A 512 20.87 -4.44 -12.22
CA GLU A 512 21.63 -5.13 -11.17
C GLU A 512 21.55 -4.44 -9.81
N THR A 513 21.48 -3.10 -9.80
CA THR A 513 21.43 -2.31 -8.56
C THR A 513 20.01 -1.91 -8.17
N GLY A 514 19.09 -1.89 -9.14
CA GLY A 514 17.74 -1.38 -8.93
C GLY A 514 17.69 0.14 -8.72
N GLU A 515 18.78 0.86 -9.02
CA GLU A 515 18.82 2.32 -8.96
C GLU A 515 17.83 2.86 -9.99
N ILE A 516 16.87 3.67 -9.56
CA ILE A 516 15.87 4.25 -10.45
C ILE A 516 16.47 5.44 -11.18
N ARG A 517 16.15 5.57 -12.46
CA ARG A 517 16.63 6.68 -13.29
C ARG A 517 16.09 8.00 -12.76
N MET A 518 16.94 9.03 -12.68
CA MET A 518 16.50 10.40 -12.44
C MET A 518 16.18 11.09 -13.77
N VAL A 519 15.06 11.80 -13.84
CA VAL A 519 14.61 12.57 -15.00
C VAL A 519 14.42 14.04 -14.64
N ASP A 520 14.45 14.91 -15.64
CA ASP A 520 14.14 16.33 -15.42
C ASP A 520 12.69 16.46 -14.97
N ASN A 521 12.47 17.26 -13.93
CA ASN A 521 11.18 17.33 -13.25
C ASN A 521 10.13 18.13 -14.07
N PRO A 522 9.08 17.49 -14.61
CA PRO A 522 8.06 18.18 -15.41
C PRO A 522 7.10 19.01 -14.54
N TYR A 523 7.06 18.76 -13.23
CA TYR A 523 6.15 19.41 -12.29
C TYR A 523 6.76 20.64 -11.62
N LYS A 524 8.07 20.88 -11.81
CA LYS A 524 8.76 22.01 -11.20
C LYS A 524 8.10 23.32 -11.62
N ARG A 525 7.81 24.18 -10.64
CA ARG A 525 7.24 25.51 -10.87
C ARG A 525 8.30 26.57 -10.57
N SER A 526 8.62 27.39 -11.57
CA SER A 526 9.60 28.48 -11.42
C SER A 526 9.12 29.51 -10.39
N GLY A 527 9.94 29.79 -9.38
CA GLY A 527 9.67 30.81 -8.36
C GLY A 527 8.93 30.33 -7.11
N ILE A 528 8.47 29.07 -7.05
CA ILE A 528 7.85 28.53 -5.84
C ILE A 528 8.92 28.18 -4.82
N SER A 529 8.82 28.79 -3.63
CA SER A 529 9.70 28.48 -2.51
C SER A 529 9.28 27.19 -1.79
N LYS A 530 10.20 26.54 -1.06
CA LYS A 530 9.85 25.34 -0.27
C LYS A 530 8.69 25.57 0.73
N PRO A 531 8.64 26.67 1.49
CA PRO A 531 7.50 26.96 2.37
C PRO A 531 6.17 27.15 1.62
N GLU A 532 6.22 27.76 0.44
CA GLU A 532 5.04 27.93 -0.42
C GLU A 532 4.56 26.57 -0.96
N ALA A 533 5.48 25.72 -1.44
CA ALA A 533 5.18 24.36 -1.85
C ALA A 533 4.55 23.53 -0.72
N GLN A 534 5.05 23.68 0.51
CA GLN A 534 4.48 23.01 1.70
C GLN A 534 3.05 23.46 1.98
N LYS A 535 2.77 24.76 1.83
CA LYS A 535 1.41 25.29 1.96
C LYS A 535 0.48 24.72 0.87
N LEU A 536 0.91 24.75 -0.39
CA LEU A 536 0.14 24.17 -1.50
C LEU A 536 -0.14 22.68 -1.28
N ALA A 537 0.87 21.92 -0.86
CA ALA A 537 0.69 20.51 -0.53
C ALA A 537 -0.32 20.29 0.62
N SER A 538 -0.28 21.13 1.65
CA SER A 538 -1.23 21.07 2.77
C SER A 538 -2.66 21.46 2.37
N ASP A 539 -2.80 22.39 1.43
CA ASP A 539 -4.09 22.85 0.93
C ASP A 539 -4.74 21.84 -0.04
N HIS A 540 -3.94 21.04 -0.76
CA HIS A 540 -4.41 20.10 -1.79
C HIS A 540 -4.34 18.61 -1.41
N ILE A 541 -3.70 18.25 -0.28
CA ILE A 541 -3.64 16.88 0.24
C ILE A 541 -4.04 16.89 1.73
N ARG A 542 -5.23 16.40 2.03
CA ARG A 542 -5.79 16.25 3.39
C ARG A 542 -6.37 14.84 3.53
N MET A 543 -6.96 14.48 4.66
CA MET A 543 -7.68 13.21 4.82
C MET A 543 -9.18 13.41 5.05
N THR A 544 -9.94 12.39 4.71
CA THR A 544 -11.29 12.20 5.22
C THR A 544 -11.22 11.33 6.48
N LEU A 545 -11.83 11.81 7.55
CA LEU A 545 -12.04 11.02 8.75
C LEU A 545 -13.41 10.36 8.69
N ASP A 546 -13.44 9.04 8.64
CA ASP A 546 -14.65 8.28 8.92
C ASP A 546 -14.68 7.82 10.38
N THR A 547 -15.68 8.32 11.12
CA THR A 547 -15.81 8.08 12.56
C THR A 547 -16.20 6.64 12.91
N GLN A 548 -16.84 5.93 11.99
CA GLN A 548 -17.28 4.56 12.20
C GLN A 548 -16.17 3.56 11.89
N HIS A 549 -15.38 3.78 10.83
CA HIS A 549 -14.18 3.02 10.51
C HIS A 549 -13.18 3.06 11.68
N LEU A 550 -13.04 4.22 12.34
CA LEU A 550 -12.28 4.31 13.60
C LEU A 550 -12.91 3.45 14.71
N GLY A 551 -14.25 3.44 14.81
CA GLY A 551 -14.98 2.62 15.78
C GLY A 551 -14.85 1.12 15.53
N MET A 552 -14.61 0.69 14.29
CA MET A 552 -14.48 -0.72 13.89
C MET A 552 -13.24 -1.41 14.46
N TRP A 553 -12.25 -0.65 14.92
CA TRP A 553 -11.11 -1.17 15.66
C TRP A 553 -11.50 -1.89 16.96
N TRP A 554 -12.71 -1.65 17.50
CA TRP A 554 -13.24 -2.39 18.65
C TRP A 554 -13.32 -3.89 18.39
N ARG A 555 -13.54 -4.31 17.14
CA ARG A 555 -13.51 -5.72 16.74
C ARG A 555 -12.19 -6.41 17.06
N TYR A 556 -11.08 -5.67 16.96
CA TYR A 556 -9.71 -6.18 17.06
C TYR A 556 -9.08 -5.94 18.44
N PHE A 557 -9.74 -5.15 19.27
CA PHE A 557 -9.26 -4.74 20.57
C PHE A 557 -9.25 -5.91 21.57
N GLN A 558 -8.09 -6.14 22.18
CA GLN A 558 -7.86 -7.23 23.10
C GLN A 558 -8.23 -6.82 24.52
N LYS A 559 -9.01 -7.69 25.15
CA LYS A 559 -9.39 -7.58 26.55
C LYS A 559 -8.24 -8.01 27.46
N GLU A 560 -8.01 -7.25 28.53
CA GLU A 560 -6.98 -7.60 29.52
C GLU A 560 -7.43 -8.75 30.45
N PRO A 561 -6.50 -9.54 31.01
CA PRO A 561 -6.85 -10.60 31.96
C PRO A 561 -7.65 -10.07 33.15
N GLY A 562 -8.87 -10.59 33.35
CA GLY A 562 -9.75 -10.18 34.45
C GLY A 562 -10.59 -8.93 34.20
N GLU A 563 -10.43 -8.25 33.06
CA GLU A 563 -11.28 -7.13 32.65
C GLU A 563 -12.74 -7.60 32.45
N THR A 564 -13.72 -6.70 32.46
CA THR A 564 -15.10 -6.97 31.99
C THR A 564 -15.30 -6.37 30.60
N GLU A 565 -16.36 -6.75 29.88
CA GLU A 565 -16.63 -6.15 28.55
C GLU A 565 -16.89 -4.64 28.63
N ALA A 566 -17.57 -4.18 29.68
CA ALA A 566 -17.82 -2.75 29.92
C ALA A 566 -16.51 -1.98 30.20
N GLN A 567 -15.61 -2.54 31.00
CA GLN A 567 -14.29 -1.93 31.25
C GLN A 567 -13.44 -1.87 29.98
N ALA A 568 -13.43 -2.95 29.19
CA ALA A 568 -12.74 -2.98 27.91
C ALA A 568 -13.29 -1.94 26.94
N LYS A 569 -14.62 -1.77 26.90
CA LYS A 569 -15.27 -0.76 26.06
C LYS A 569 -14.93 0.66 26.51
N GLU A 570 -14.87 0.93 27.80
CA GLU A 570 -14.45 2.24 28.32
C GLU A 570 -12.99 2.54 27.96
N ARG A 571 -12.09 1.55 28.11
CA ARG A 571 -10.69 1.67 27.69
C ARG A 571 -10.56 1.93 26.19
N PHE A 572 -11.35 1.23 25.37
CA PHE A 572 -11.42 1.47 23.93
C PHE A 572 -11.94 2.87 23.59
N ASN A 573 -12.98 3.35 24.27
CA ASN A 573 -13.49 4.71 24.07
C ASN A 573 -12.43 5.77 24.43
N GLY A 574 -11.62 5.51 25.47
CA GLY A 574 -10.43 6.29 25.79
C GLY A 574 -9.44 6.35 24.63
N TRP A 575 -9.07 5.18 24.09
CA TRP A 575 -8.21 5.07 22.91
C TRP A 575 -8.78 5.80 21.69
N TYR A 576 -10.08 5.62 21.40
CA TYR A 576 -10.78 6.29 20.29
C TYR A 576 -10.62 7.82 20.40
N MET A 577 -10.85 8.36 21.60
CA MET A 577 -10.73 9.80 21.86
C MET A 577 -9.28 10.28 21.79
N GLU A 578 -8.30 9.46 22.15
CA GLU A 578 -6.88 9.78 21.95
C GLU A 578 -6.50 9.85 20.47
N GLN A 579 -7.00 8.92 19.65
CA GLN A 579 -6.81 8.98 18.20
C GLN A 579 -7.44 10.23 17.60
N MET A 580 -8.65 10.58 18.03
CA MET A 580 -9.33 11.83 17.62
C MET A 580 -8.51 13.06 17.96
N LYS A 581 -7.94 13.13 19.17
CA LYS A 581 -7.06 14.25 19.58
C LYS A 581 -5.83 14.33 18.69
N LYS A 582 -5.20 13.19 18.40
CA LYS A 582 -4.02 13.11 17.54
C LYS A 582 -4.31 13.64 16.12
N LEU A 583 -5.43 13.22 15.52
CA LEU A 583 -5.87 13.66 14.20
C LEU A 583 -6.10 15.18 14.12
N VAL A 584 -6.65 15.76 15.19
CA VAL A 584 -6.86 17.21 15.31
C VAL A 584 -5.52 17.95 15.39
N ASP A 585 -4.60 17.45 16.22
CA ASP A 585 -3.32 18.12 16.47
C ASP A 585 -2.36 18.06 15.27
N THR A 586 -2.58 17.16 14.30
CA THR A 586 -1.74 17.03 13.09
C THR A 586 -2.15 17.89 11.89
N ASP A 587 -3.28 18.58 11.94
CA ASP A 587 -3.83 19.39 10.83
C ASP A 587 -3.86 18.63 9.48
N THR A 588 -4.31 17.38 9.55
CA THR A 588 -4.45 16.49 8.39
C THR A 588 -5.90 16.36 7.95
N VAL A 589 -6.86 16.48 8.86
CA VAL A 589 -8.29 16.29 8.58
C VAL A 589 -8.83 17.46 7.76
N GLY A 590 -9.35 17.16 6.56
CA GLY A 590 -10.02 18.13 5.69
C GLY A 590 -11.53 17.93 5.62
N TYR A 591 -11.98 16.67 5.78
CA TYR A 591 -13.37 16.26 5.62
C TYR A 591 -13.73 15.19 6.66
N VAL A 592 -15.02 15.08 7.02
CA VAL A 592 -15.49 14.09 8.00
C VAL A 592 -16.73 13.38 7.49
N HIS A 593 -16.66 12.05 7.38
CA HIS A 593 -17.82 11.18 7.35
C HIS A 593 -18.27 10.90 8.78
N LEU A 594 -19.45 11.39 9.09
CA LEU A 594 -20.07 11.32 10.40
C LEU A 594 -21.06 10.17 10.44
N VAL A 595 -20.53 9.03 10.86
CA VAL A 595 -21.26 7.77 10.96
C VAL A 595 -20.99 7.13 12.33
N ASP A 596 -22.03 6.61 12.95
CA ASP A 596 -21.94 5.87 14.21
C ASP A 596 -22.17 4.38 13.98
N GLY A 597 -21.82 3.55 14.94
CA GLY A 597 -22.01 2.11 14.83
C GLY A 597 -21.80 1.35 16.13
N TRP A 598 -21.99 0.04 16.05
CA TRP A 598 -21.74 -0.87 17.18
C TRP A 598 -20.25 -1.24 17.32
N GLY A 599 -19.40 -0.84 16.38
CA GLY A 599 -17.94 -1.02 16.43
C GLY A 599 -17.41 -2.40 16.06
N ARG A 600 -18.26 -3.41 15.86
CA ARG A 600 -17.81 -4.75 15.45
C ARG A 600 -17.99 -5.06 13.97
N GLY A 601 -18.62 -4.16 13.22
CA GLY A 601 -18.86 -4.30 11.80
C GLY A 601 -19.23 -2.98 11.15
N HIS A 602 -19.41 -3.03 9.84
CA HIS A 602 -19.78 -1.86 9.06
C HIS A 602 -21.31 -1.65 9.09
N THR A 603 -21.78 -0.92 10.12
CA THR A 603 -23.18 -0.51 10.35
C THR A 603 -23.33 1.01 10.26
N HIS A 604 -24.07 1.53 9.28
CA HIS A 604 -24.30 2.97 9.14
C HIS A 604 -25.43 3.44 10.05
N LEU A 605 -25.13 3.81 11.30
CA LEU A 605 -26.11 4.42 12.21
C LEU A 605 -25.97 5.94 12.24
N PRO A 606 -27.07 6.67 12.55
CA PRO A 606 -26.99 8.09 12.80
C PRO A 606 -26.11 8.40 14.01
N ALA A 607 -25.48 9.58 14.01
CA ALA A 607 -24.63 10.01 15.12
C ALA A 607 -25.41 9.98 16.45
N GLY A 608 -24.84 9.34 17.48
CA GLY A 608 -25.42 9.27 18.81
C GLY A 608 -26.42 8.12 19.03
N GLU A 609 -26.70 7.30 18.02
CA GLU A 609 -27.48 6.06 18.17
C GLU A 609 -26.61 4.81 18.33
N GLY A 610 -25.31 4.90 18.04
CA GLY A 610 -24.38 3.79 18.19
C GLY A 610 -23.74 3.71 19.57
N SER A 611 -22.69 2.90 19.66
CA SER A 611 -21.94 2.65 20.90
C SER A 611 -20.64 3.43 21.00
N GLN A 612 -20.32 4.25 20.00
CA GLN A 612 -19.05 4.95 19.90
C GLN A 612 -19.20 6.40 20.40
N PRO A 613 -18.13 7.02 20.92
CA PRO A 613 -18.20 8.37 21.47
C PRO A 613 -18.19 9.45 20.35
N VAL A 614 -18.90 9.22 19.24
CA VAL A 614 -18.86 10.05 18.01
C VAL A 614 -19.28 11.48 18.28
N VAL A 615 -20.40 11.70 18.99
CA VAL A 615 -20.89 13.05 19.32
C VAL A 615 -19.83 13.83 20.12
N THR A 616 -19.22 13.18 21.11
CA THR A 616 -18.17 13.80 21.95
C THR A 616 -16.91 14.10 21.12
N ALA A 617 -16.54 13.21 20.21
CA ALA A 617 -15.40 13.38 19.31
C ALA A 617 -15.58 14.57 18.36
N ILE A 618 -16.77 14.70 17.77
CA ILE A 618 -17.10 15.81 16.87
C ILE A 618 -17.21 17.14 17.63
N GLU A 619 -17.78 17.14 18.84
CA GLU A 619 -17.75 18.32 19.70
C GLU A 619 -16.32 18.79 20.00
N TYR A 620 -15.43 17.84 20.31
CA TYR A 620 -14.03 18.13 20.56
C TYR A 620 -13.36 18.73 19.32
N LEU A 621 -13.59 18.14 18.14
CA LEU A 621 -13.09 18.61 16.85
C LEU A 621 -13.53 20.06 16.57
N LYS A 622 -14.82 20.37 16.75
CA LYS A 622 -15.35 21.73 16.59
C LYS A 622 -14.79 22.72 17.62
N LYS A 623 -14.67 22.33 18.90
CA LYS A 623 -14.08 23.15 19.97
C LYS A 623 -12.62 23.52 19.69
N ARG A 624 -11.90 22.68 18.94
CA ARG A 624 -10.53 22.93 18.48
C ARG A 624 -10.42 23.74 17.18
N GLY A 625 -11.54 24.25 16.67
CA GLY A 625 -11.56 25.17 15.54
C GLY A 625 -11.62 24.50 14.17
N PHE A 626 -12.03 23.23 14.09
CA PHE A 626 -12.21 22.57 12.80
C PHE A 626 -13.29 23.26 11.95
N THR A 627 -12.88 23.70 10.75
CA THR A 627 -13.72 24.42 9.78
C THR A 627 -14.06 23.59 8.54
N GLY A 628 -13.57 22.36 8.44
CA GLY A 628 -13.91 21.46 7.36
C GLY A 628 -15.37 21.03 7.39
N SER A 629 -15.82 20.46 6.28
CA SER A 629 -17.18 19.95 6.13
C SER A 629 -17.37 18.65 6.89
N ILE A 630 -18.61 18.44 7.36
CA ILE A 630 -19.02 17.24 8.09
C ILE A 630 -20.25 16.72 7.38
N ASN A 631 -20.25 15.45 7.02
CA ASN A 631 -21.30 14.86 6.23
C ASN A 631 -21.84 13.61 6.92
N SER A 632 -23.16 13.52 7.07
CA SER A 632 -23.79 12.31 7.59
C SER A 632 -23.93 11.31 6.44
N GLU A 633 -22.97 10.40 6.36
CA GLU A 633 -23.00 9.33 5.37
C GLU A 633 -24.04 8.27 5.79
N GLY A 634 -24.85 7.84 4.82
CA GLY A 634 -26.04 7.02 5.05
C GLY A 634 -26.21 5.93 4.01
N PHE A 635 -25.22 5.05 3.86
CA PHE A 635 -25.31 3.91 2.97
C PHE A 635 -26.18 2.80 3.62
N GLY A 636 -27.51 2.87 3.40
CA GLY A 636 -28.45 1.80 3.78
C GLY A 636 -29.70 2.23 4.54
N GLU A 637 -29.70 3.39 5.22
CA GLU A 637 -30.88 3.93 5.93
C GLU A 637 -31.12 5.43 5.64
N PRO A 638 -31.35 5.81 4.36
CA PRO A 638 -31.33 7.21 3.92
C PRO A 638 -32.41 8.10 4.54
N GLY A 639 -33.51 7.53 5.05
CA GLY A 639 -34.66 8.29 5.55
C GLY A 639 -34.50 8.90 6.95
N ARG A 640 -33.62 8.35 7.79
CA ARG A 640 -33.43 8.84 9.17
C ARG A 640 -32.03 9.34 9.50
N GLN A 641 -31.03 9.01 8.68
CA GLN A 641 -29.62 9.30 8.94
C GLN A 641 -29.39 10.79 9.24
N LEU A 642 -29.83 11.67 8.34
CA LEU A 642 -29.63 13.10 8.48
C LEU A 642 -30.39 13.71 9.67
N SER A 643 -31.69 13.41 9.80
CA SER A 643 -32.55 14.01 10.82
C SER A 643 -32.21 13.55 12.25
N ARG A 644 -31.78 12.30 12.43
CA ARG A 644 -31.32 11.80 13.74
C ARG A 644 -29.96 12.37 14.12
N THR A 645 -29.04 12.48 13.15
CA THR A 645 -27.75 13.16 13.36
C THR A 645 -27.97 14.62 13.77
N TRP A 646 -28.86 15.36 13.10
CA TRP A 646 -29.22 16.72 13.52
C TRP A 646 -29.72 16.77 14.97
N ALA A 647 -30.63 15.86 15.35
CA ALA A 647 -31.14 15.80 16.72
C ALA A 647 -30.03 15.55 17.75
N ALA A 648 -29.04 14.73 17.43
CA ALA A 648 -27.90 14.46 18.32
C ALA A 648 -27.03 15.71 18.58
N PHE A 649 -26.96 16.65 17.64
CA PHE A 649 -26.23 17.92 17.79
C PHE A 649 -27.11 19.09 18.24
N GLY A 650 -28.33 18.81 18.73
CA GLY A 650 -29.20 19.80 19.35
C GLY A 650 -30.20 20.47 18.41
N SER A 651 -30.42 19.93 17.21
CA SER A 651 -31.51 20.38 16.34
C SER A 651 -32.88 19.94 16.87
N PRO A 652 -33.90 20.81 16.84
CA PRO A 652 -35.28 20.43 17.12
C PRO A 652 -35.93 19.63 15.96
N ILE A 653 -35.23 19.39 14.84
CA ILE A 653 -35.72 18.64 13.68
C ILE A 653 -35.33 17.16 13.84
N TYR A 654 -36.31 16.29 14.10
CA TYR A 654 -36.09 14.84 14.36
C TYR A 654 -36.81 13.90 13.39
N SER A 655 -37.49 14.44 12.37
CA SER A 655 -38.04 13.67 11.24
C SER A 655 -38.28 14.58 10.04
N SER A 656 -37.83 14.19 8.85
CA SER A 656 -38.38 14.67 7.57
C SER A 656 -39.41 13.64 7.10
N ALA A 657 -40.57 14.10 6.65
CA ALA A 657 -41.59 13.20 6.09
C ALA A 657 -41.10 12.70 4.72
N VAL A 658 -40.32 11.63 4.71
CA VAL A 658 -39.88 10.96 3.47
C VAL A 658 -41.01 10.03 3.00
N GLY A 659 -41.38 10.17 1.72
CA GLY A 659 -42.56 9.57 1.10
C GLY A 659 -42.71 8.07 1.35
N SER A 660 -43.80 7.71 2.02
CA SER A 660 -44.51 6.45 1.81
C SER A 660 -45.99 6.78 1.63
N GLU A 661 -46.69 6.00 0.81
CA GLU A 661 -48.03 6.21 0.23
C GLU A 661 -49.20 6.34 1.23
N ALA A 662 -48.98 6.76 2.47
CA ALA A 662 -50.02 7.10 3.42
C ALA A 662 -50.11 8.61 3.61
N MET A 663 -50.73 9.31 2.66
CA MET A 663 -51.31 10.65 2.86
C MET A 663 -52.52 10.58 3.82
N SER A 664 -52.32 10.05 5.03
CA SER A 664 -53.33 10.11 6.09
C SER A 664 -53.01 11.27 7.01
N ALA A 665 -54.01 12.14 7.20
CA ALA A 665 -53.97 13.26 8.14
C ALA A 665 -53.55 12.80 9.56
N PRO A 666 -52.89 13.66 10.36
CA PRO A 666 -52.49 13.31 11.71
C PRO A 666 -53.71 12.89 12.53
N ASN A 667 -53.71 11.65 13.00
CA ASN A 667 -54.84 11.06 13.72
C ASN A 667 -54.85 11.45 15.20
N ARG A 668 -53.81 12.11 15.73
CA ARG A 668 -53.70 12.48 17.15
C ARG A 668 -53.07 13.86 17.37
N TRP A 669 -53.56 14.56 18.39
CA TRP A 669 -53.09 15.89 18.81
C TRP A 669 -51.59 15.92 19.19
N GLY A 670 -51.03 14.79 19.62
CA GLY A 670 -49.59 14.65 19.89
C GLY A 670 -48.71 14.81 18.65
N ASP A 671 -49.23 14.54 17.45
CA ASP A 671 -48.50 14.65 16.17
C ASP A 671 -48.41 16.11 15.69
N VAL A 672 -49.35 16.96 16.13
CA VAL A 672 -49.37 18.41 15.84
C VAL A 672 -48.32 19.14 16.69
N TRP A 673 -48.13 18.70 17.93
CA TRP A 673 -47.13 19.22 18.86
C TRP A 673 -45.69 18.90 18.43
N GLN A 674 -45.50 17.92 17.54
CA GLN A 674 -44.19 17.51 17.01
C GLN A 674 -43.76 18.25 15.73
N SER A 675 -44.56 19.19 15.22
CA SER A 675 -44.23 20.01 14.04
C SER A 675 -43.78 21.42 14.46
N TYR A 676 -42.58 21.84 14.05
CA TYR A 676 -41.93 23.05 14.56
C TYR A 676 -42.66 24.37 14.26
N MET A 677 -43.58 24.44 13.28
CA MET A 677 -44.55 25.53 13.11
C MET A 677 -45.71 25.01 12.25
N HIS A 678 -46.91 25.59 12.42
CA HIS A 678 -48.14 25.21 11.73
C HIS A 678 -47.98 25.00 10.21
N ARG A 679 -47.96 23.73 9.78
CA ARG A 679 -47.85 23.25 8.39
C ARG A 679 -46.51 23.60 7.70
N PRO A 680 -45.91 22.71 6.90
CA PRO A 680 -45.24 23.19 5.70
C PRO A 680 -46.32 23.85 4.83
N PRO A 681 -46.14 25.08 4.30
CA PRO A 681 -46.88 25.42 3.12
C PRO A 681 -46.60 24.29 2.12
N ARG A 682 -47.65 23.75 1.51
CA ARG A 682 -47.49 22.96 0.29
C ARG A 682 -46.43 23.67 -0.56
N THR A 683 -45.51 22.93 -1.15
CA THR A 683 -44.66 23.46 -2.22
C THR A 683 -45.54 24.31 -3.14
N PRO A 684 -45.21 25.58 -3.38
CA PRO A 684 -46.04 26.39 -4.26
C PRO A 684 -45.93 25.79 -5.65
N TYR A 685 -47.03 25.21 -6.14
CA TYR A 685 -47.21 24.83 -7.54
C TYR A 685 -47.40 26.05 -8.45
N TYR A 686 -47.06 27.27 -7.99
CA TYR A 686 -47.36 28.51 -8.68
C TYR A 686 -46.28 29.55 -8.36
N VAL A 687 -45.68 30.13 -9.41
CA VAL A 687 -44.92 31.38 -9.34
C VAL A 687 -45.94 32.53 -9.42
N PHE A 688 -45.87 33.49 -8.51
CA PHE A 688 -46.66 34.73 -8.59
C PHE A 688 -45.74 35.91 -8.95
N GLY A 689 -46.18 36.77 -9.87
CA GLY A 689 -45.45 37.96 -10.32
C GLY A 689 -45.02 37.89 -11.79
N ALA A 690 -44.15 38.81 -12.22
CA ALA A 690 -43.78 39.01 -13.63
C ALA A 690 -43.06 37.82 -14.31
N TYR A 691 -42.78 36.75 -13.57
CA TYR A 691 -42.17 35.50 -14.06
C TYR A 691 -43.17 34.32 -14.15
N SER A 692 -44.46 34.54 -13.82
CA SER A 692 -45.51 33.58 -14.16
C SER A 692 -45.70 33.58 -15.69
N PRO A 693 -45.74 32.42 -16.37
CA PRO A 693 -46.14 32.36 -17.78
C PRO A 693 -47.49 33.07 -17.95
N SER A 694 -47.60 33.96 -18.93
CA SER A 694 -48.92 34.51 -19.30
C SER A 694 -49.73 33.41 -20.00
N GLU A 695 -51.06 33.43 -19.86
CA GLU A 695 -51.96 32.46 -20.50
C GLU A 695 -51.87 32.45 -22.05
N ASP A 696 -51.14 33.40 -22.63
CA ASP A 696 -50.97 33.58 -24.07
C ASP A 696 -49.82 32.75 -24.68
N TRP A 697 -49.05 32.01 -23.87
CA TRP A 697 -47.93 31.18 -24.37
C TRP A 697 -47.83 29.82 -23.66
N THR A 698 -47.99 28.73 -24.41
CA THR A 698 -47.84 27.33 -23.94
C THR A 698 -46.61 26.67 -24.58
N LEU A 699 -45.84 25.90 -23.79
CA LEU A 699 -44.73 25.07 -24.29
C LEU A 699 -45.28 23.92 -25.15
N TRP A 700 -44.55 23.52 -26.20
CA TRP A 700 -44.94 22.43 -27.12
C TRP A 700 -45.15 21.08 -26.44
N SER A 701 -44.61 20.88 -25.23
CA SER A 701 -44.77 19.68 -24.40
C SER A 701 -46.13 19.62 -23.66
N GLY A 702 -46.88 20.73 -23.59
CA GLY A 702 -48.20 20.77 -22.94
C GLY A 702 -48.18 20.58 -21.42
N VAL A 703 -47.01 20.63 -20.77
CA VAL A 703 -46.87 20.49 -19.32
C VAL A 703 -46.65 21.86 -18.68
N GLN A 704 -47.51 22.22 -17.72
CA GLN A 704 -47.28 23.36 -16.84
C GLN A 704 -46.25 22.95 -15.78
N MET A 705 -44.97 23.24 -16.08
CA MET A 705 -43.78 22.99 -15.26
C MET A 705 -43.21 21.56 -15.35
N GLU A 706 -41.97 21.46 -15.85
CA GLU A 706 -40.97 20.56 -15.28
C GLU A 706 -40.36 21.21 -14.03
#